data_AF-A0A833RDL1-F1
#
_entry.id   AF-A0A833RDL1-F1
#
_cell.length_a   1.000
_cell.length_b   1.000
_cell.length_c   1.000
_cell.angle_alpha   90.00
_cell.angle_beta   90.00
_cell.angle_gamma   90.00
#
_symmetry.space_group_name_H-M   'P 1'
#
loop_
_entity.id
_entity.type
_entity.pdbx_description
1 polymer ?
#
loop_
_entity_poly.entity_id
_entity_poly.type
_entity_poly.pdbx_seq_one_letter_code
_entity_poly.pdbx_strand_id
1 'polypeptide(L)'
;MNISTNENNPNTLKLIIAAKFAQQAVTVKTVQPKASFLGRLPSIEFPSGLILFSTNAAMQLIIPLSEEFKVVNNKWLEWEISQLQPAIALYGSTGIYKTSQKSCLWSLLKELNNALKDKQYLIKGNNDLSLADICIWVTLWSTIMVTEIGNELNKEYLSIKNWLSNIELLTVIQDSIKEYSFERGLKAILSIQAASWFPVNATLNSKPPKPVDLSPTKEKEIEAVSQQEIRNISNNWSSKSYPDVKNFPYPVLPKKGEKNILITSALPYVNNVPHLGNIIGCVLSADIFARYCRQRNYNTLFISGTDEYGTATEAKALEEKTTPQNICNKFFDIHNDVYRWFNIGFDYFGRTTTPEQTEIVQSFFLKIKSEGYILSESVDQLLCESCDRFLADRFVEGTCPRCKYEDARGDQCDGCGHLVNATDLISPRCKVCGNRPIVKKSQQFFLDLPKLENKLKEWSSKVEKGWSSVARVVAKPWLRDGLKPRCITRDLKWGIPVPIKGFENKVFYVWFDAPFGYISITKKYTKEYQQWWKPKDIQIDLYQFMAKDNVPFHAIMFPAYLLAANEGYTLLKHLMATEYLNYEDTKFSKSRGIGVFGTDARDTGIPADVWRFYLAYVRPETQDSNFNWVDLATKNNSELLNNFGNFVNRALVFVEKYFESKIPAIELQEDDLVLLALAQRELSSYIHALEQAKLRDGLKHVLAISKHGNQYMQFQEPWVKIKGIDSDKRRAGTIIGICCNLACLLSSLLAPFMPCTARELRSQLGLQTNNYGYIPDEITSILPTGHKIGKPSPLFKKIEEKDVETLRKKYAGKQDTTNNDEHGDVKSLDNAIAELDTKVKELKAKHDKSGWPSKQVQIFVDLKNKLSDLISEKNKSSELKSKNPENFVPEQNGDISMDVASLEAAITKQGNLVRQLKAKEEKSVWQPEVEKLLKLKKQLADLTGTTPAPTDKKSKKKK
;
A
#
# COMPACT_ATOMS: atom_id res chain seq x y z
N MET A 1 0.59 -45.49 20.22
CA MET A 1 -0.08 -44.23 19.78
C MET A 1 -1.03 -44.57 18.65
N ASN A 2 -2.12 -43.83 18.48
CA ASN A 2 -3.12 -44.13 17.43
C ASN A 2 -3.12 -43.02 16.38
N ILE A 3 -2.87 -43.36 15.12
CA ILE A 3 -2.89 -42.42 13.99
C ILE A 3 -4.21 -42.60 13.24
N SER A 4 -5.04 -41.56 13.21
CA SER A 4 -6.18 -41.48 12.30
C SER A 4 -5.75 -40.75 11.03
N THR A 5 -6.01 -41.33 9.86
CA THR A 5 -5.57 -40.78 8.57
C THR A 5 -6.60 -40.98 7.47
N ASN A 6 -6.47 -40.30 6.33
CA ASN A 6 -7.22 -40.57 5.12
C ASN A 6 -6.39 -41.41 4.14
N GLU A 7 -7.10 -42.03 3.18
CA GLU A 7 -6.46 -42.88 2.18
C GLU A 7 -5.39 -42.11 1.40
N ASN A 8 -4.26 -42.77 1.14
CA ASN A 8 -3.10 -42.22 0.44
C ASN A 8 -2.42 -41.00 1.07
N ASN A 9 -2.60 -40.73 2.37
CA ASN A 9 -2.00 -39.55 3.01
C ASN A 9 -0.53 -39.80 3.41
N PRO A 10 0.46 -39.19 2.72
CA PRO A 10 1.86 -39.42 3.00
C PRO A 10 2.34 -38.82 4.33
N ASN A 11 1.61 -37.87 4.92
CA ASN A 11 1.96 -37.35 6.24
C ASN A 11 1.85 -38.42 7.34
N THR A 12 1.09 -39.50 7.09
CA THR A 12 1.06 -40.68 7.97
C THR A 12 2.43 -41.36 8.04
N LEU A 13 3.11 -41.50 6.89
CA LEU A 13 4.43 -42.12 6.81
C LEU A 13 5.45 -41.34 7.66
N LYS A 14 5.35 -40.01 7.72
CA LYS A 14 6.20 -39.17 8.58
C LYS A 14 6.09 -39.57 10.05
N LEU A 15 4.87 -39.80 10.53
CA LEU A 15 4.59 -40.20 11.92
C LEU A 15 5.06 -41.63 12.22
N ILE A 16 4.93 -42.55 11.25
CA ILE A 16 5.39 -43.94 11.40
C ILE A 16 6.92 -43.99 11.46
N ILE A 17 7.60 -43.24 10.60
CA ILE A 17 9.07 -43.12 10.65
C ILE A 17 9.49 -42.56 12.01
N ALA A 18 8.87 -41.46 12.47
CA ALA A 18 9.19 -40.89 13.77
C ALA A 18 8.97 -41.87 14.93
N ALA A 19 7.87 -42.63 14.91
CA ALA A 19 7.57 -43.63 15.93
C ALA A 19 8.60 -44.77 15.93
N LYS A 20 9.04 -45.26 14.76
CA LYS A 20 10.09 -46.28 14.68
C LYS A 20 11.44 -45.79 15.21
N PHE A 21 11.83 -44.57 14.87
CA PHE A 21 13.04 -43.94 15.42
C PHE A 21 12.97 -43.82 16.94
N ALA A 22 11.79 -43.53 17.51
CA ALA A 22 11.55 -43.50 18.94
C ALA A 22 11.27 -44.87 19.59
N GLN A 23 11.29 -45.97 18.81
CA GLN A 23 10.93 -47.33 19.24
C GLN A 23 9.53 -47.43 19.89
N GLN A 24 8.56 -46.65 19.39
CA GLN A 24 7.18 -46.63 19.88
C GLN A 24 6.23 -47.32 18.91
N ALA A 25 5.29 -48.11 19.44
CA ALA A 25 4.27 -48.75 18.64
C ALA A 25 3.16 -47.76 18.20
N VAL A 26 2.77 -47.85 16.93
CA VAL A 26 1.69 -47.07 16.32
C VAL A 26 0.63 -47.98 15.70
N THR A 27 -0.63 -47.58 15.85
CA THR A 27 -1.76 -48.21 15.16
C THR A 27 -2.36 -47.20 14.19
N VAL A 28 -2.48 -47.55 12.91
CA VAL A 28 -3.03 -46.66 11.88
C VAL A 28 -4.47 -47.03 11.55
N LYS A 29 -5.36 -46.03 11.53
CA LYS A 29 -6.78 -46.19 11.20
C LYS A 29 -7.17 -45.21 10.10
N THR A 30 -7.72 -45.73 9.00
CA THR A 30 -8.29 -44.90 7.93
C THR A 30 -9.67 -44.38 8.33
N VAL A 31 -9.89 -43.07 8.23
CA VAL A 31 -11.14 -42.39 8.55
C VAL A 31 -11.52 -41.43 7.43
N GLN A 32 -12.82 -41.15 7.29
CA GLN A 32 -13.30 -40.14 6.35
C GLN A 32 -12.87 -38.74 6.84
N PRO A 33 -12.38 -37.83 5.98
CA PRO A 33 -11.91 -36.49 6.38
C PRO A 33 -12.91 -35.72 7.24
N LYS A 34 -14.21 -35.83 6.93
CA LYS A 34 -15.31 -35.18 7.67
C LYS A 34 -15.52 -35.69 9.10
N ALA A 35 -14.98 -36.87 9.45
CA ALA A 35 -15.12 -37.50 10.77
C ALA A 35 -13.92 -37.22 11.71
N SER A 36 -12.96 -36.40 11.29
CA SER A 36 -11.71 -36.13 12.02
C SER A 36 -11.79 -34.88 12.91
N PHE A 37 -10.95 -34.83 13.95
CA PHE A 37 -10.83 -33.68 14.85
C PHE A 37 -10.46 -32.42 14.05
N LEU A 38 -11.35 -31.41 14.06
CA LEU A 38 -11.25 -30.17 13.27
C LEU A 38 -11.12 -30.38 11.74
N GLY A 39 -11.48 -31.54 11.21
CA GLY A 39 -11.38 -31.85 9.78
C GLY A 39 -9.95 -32.02 9.26
N ARG A 40 -8.97 -32.27 10.14
CA ARG A 40 -7.54 -32.37 9.79
C ARG A 40 -7.01 -33.79 9.94
N LEU A 41 -6.29 -34.27 8.93
CA LEU A 41 -5.66 -35.59 8.92
C LEU A 41 -4.22 -35.52 8.33
N PRO A 42 -3.28 -36.34 8.82
CA PRO A 42 -3.45 -37.31 9.90
C PRO A 42 -3.48 -36.62 11.28
N SER A 43 -4.18 -37.22 12.23
CA SER A 43 -4.13 -36.84 13.64
C SER A 43 -3.59 -38.02 14.46
N ILE A 44 -2.73 -37.75 15.43
CA ILE A 44 -2.18 -38.75 16.34
C ILE A 44 -2.67 -38.54 17.77
N GLU A 45 -3.10 -39.62 18.39
CA GLU A 45 -3.50 -39.68 19.80
C GLU A 45 -2.41 -40.39 20.62
N PHE A 46 -1.93 -39.71 21.65
CA PHE A 46 -0.95 -40.22 22.60
C PHE A 46 -1.64 -40.94 23.77
N PRO A 47 -0.94 -41.85 24.48
CA PRO A 47 -1.51 -42.54 25.65
C PRO A 47 -2.04 -41.62 26.76
N SER A 48 -1.58 -40.37 26.81
CA SER A 48 -2.06 -39.33 27.73
C SER A 48 -3.45 -38.77 27.37
N GLY A 49 -4.04 -39.17 26.24
CA GLY A 49 -5.26 -38.59 25.68
C GLY A 49 -5.02 -37.30 24.89
N LEU A 50 -3.77 -36.85 24.72
CA LEU A 50 -3.43 -35.71 23.89
C LEU A 50 -3.58 -36.06 22.41
N ILE A 51 -4.33 -35.24 21.66
CA ILE A 51 -4.50 -35.40 20.21
C ILE A 51 -3.80 -34.24 19.48
N LEU A 52 -2.89 -34.56 18.57
CA LEU A 52 -2.22 -33.59 17.70
C LEU A 52 -2.58 -33.84 16.23
N PHE A 53 -2.96 -32.77 15.53
CA PHE A 53 -3.23 -32.79 14.09
C PHE A 53 -2.10 -32.14 13.26
N SER A 54 -1.11 -31.50 13.92
CA SER A 54 0.07 -30.98 13.24
C SER A 54 1.12 -32.08 13.18
N THR A 55 1.40 -32.59 11.97
CA THR A 55 2.38 -33.66 11.76
C THR A 55 3.77 -33.26 12.24
N ASN A 56 4.22 -32.03 11.94
CA ASN A 56 5.56 -31.57 12.35
C ASN A 56 5.66 -31.42 13.87
N ALA A 57 4.62 -30.89 14.53
CA ALA A 57 4.61 -30.79 16.00
C ALA A 57 4.54 -32.17 16.67
N ALA A 58 3.78 -33.10 16.10
CA ALA A 58 3.72 -34.48 16.58
C ALA A 58 5.08 -35.18 16.48
N MET A 59 5.80 -35.01 15.36
CA MET A 59 7.13 -35.59 15.20
C MET A 59 8.15 -35.04 16.21
N GLN A 60 8.10 -33.74 16.51
CA GLN A 60 8.95 -33.14 17.55
C GLN A 60 8.62 -33.64 18.96
N LEU A 61 7.37 -34.01 19.21
CA LEU A 61 6.97 -34.60 20.49
C LEU A 61 7.41 -36.06 20.61
N ILE A 62 7.37 -36.81 19.51
CA ILE A 62 7.83 -38.22 19.47
C ILE A 62 9.35 -38.31 19.56
N ILE A 63 10.07 -37.42 18.87
CA ILE A 63 11.54 -37.35 18.86
C ILE A 63 11.96 -35.99 19.41
N PRO A 64 12.28 -35.90 20.72
CA PRO A 64 12.76 -34.66 21.33
C PRO A 64 14.04 -34.18 20.65
N LEU A 65 14.05 -32.93 20.21
CA LEU A 65 15.22 -32.29 19.59
C LEU A 65 16.17 -31.75 20.67
N SER A 66 17.48 -31.88 20.45
CA SER A 66 18.47 -31.17 21.27
C SER A 66 18.36 -29.66 21.08
N GLU A 67 18.57 -28.89 22.15
CA GLU A 67 18.44 -27.42 22.11
C GLU A 67 19.38 -26.76 21.09
N GLU A 68 20.53 -27.38 20.81
CA GLU A 68 21.51 -26.91 19.82
C GLU A 68 20.95 -26.87 18.39
N PHE A 69 20.16 -27.87 17.97
CA PHE A 69 19.66 -27.99 16.60
C PHE A 69 18.17 -27.70 16.45
N LYS A 70 17.48 -27.37 17.55
CA LYS A 70 16.05 -27.11 17.60
C LYS A 70 15.61 -25.97 16.69
N VAL A 71 16.33 -24.85 16.71
CA VAL A 71 16.00 -23.66 15.90
C VAL A 71 16.12 -23.95 14.41
N VAL A 72 17.18 -24.67 14.00
CA VAL A 72 17.45 -24.98 12.58
C VAL A 72 16.47 -26.05 12.07
N ASN A 73 16.13 -27.06 12.88
CA ASN A 73 15.08 -28.03 12.55
C ASN A 73 13.74 -27.32 12.38
N ASN A 74 13.36 -26.45 13.32
CA ASN A 74 12.10 -25.71 13.27
C ASN A 74 12.02 -24.83 12.02
N LYS A 75 13.12 -24.19 11.62
CA LYS A 75 13.16 -23.41 10.38
C LYS A 75 12.75 -24.25 9.16
N TRP A 76 13.30 -25.45 9.00
CA TRP A 76 13.00 -26.32 7.85
C TRP A 76 11.62 -26.98 7.94
N LEU A 77 11.17 -27.35 9.14
CA LEU A 77 9.83 -27.88 9.36
C LEU A 77 8.76 -26.83 9.08
N GLU A 78 8.98 -25.57 9.48
CA GLU A 78 8.11 -24.45 9.12
C GLU A 78 8.15 -24.15 7.62
N TRP A 79 9.34 -24.14 6.99
CA TRP A 79 9.48 -23.97 5.54
C TRP A 79 8.73 -25.06 4.75
N GLU A 80 8.78 -26.30 5.20
CA GLU A 80 8.11 -27.44 4.56
C GLU A 80 6.58 -27.30 4.57
N ILE A 81 5.98 -26.95 5.72
CA ILE A 81 4.53 -26.86 5.87
C ILE A 81 3.96 -25.54 5.31
N SER A 82 4.72 -24.44 5.38
CA SER A 82 4.25 -23.10 4.96
C SER A 82 4.57 -22.76 3.52
N GLN A 83 5.54 -23.43 2.88
CA GLN A 83 5.97 -23.13 1.52
C GLN A 83 5.94 -24.35 0.60
N LEU A 84 6.61 -25.45 0.97
CA LEU A 84 6.78 -26.60 0.08
C LEU A 84 5.48 -27.38 -0.17
N GLN A 85 4.77 -27.80 0.88
CA GLN A 85 3.51 -28.53 0.72
C GLN A 85 2.42 -27.71 -0.02
N PRO A 86 2.21 -26.41 0.27
CA PRO A 86 1.31 -25.58 -0.51
C PRO A 86 1.67 -25.50 -2.00
N ALA A 87 2.96 -25.36 -2.33
CA ALA A 87 3.42 -25.32 -3.73
C ALA A 87 3.16 -26.65 -4.45
N ILE A 88 3.37 -27.78 -3.77
CA ILE A 88 3.09 -29.12 -4.31
C ILE A 88 1.59 -29.37 -4.45
N ALA A 89 0.78 -28.95 -3.48
CA ALA A 89 -0.68 -29.06 -3.52
C ALA A 89 -1.26 -28.28 -4.71
N LEU A 90 -0.74 -27.07 -4.96
CA LEU A 90 -1.12 -26.25 -6.12
C LEU A 90 -0.79 -26.95 -7.46
N TYR A 91 0.37 -27.59 -7.56
CA TYR A 91 0.71 -28.40 -8.74
C TYR A 91 -0.33 -29.52 -8.97
N GLY A 92 -0.68 -30.26 -7.92
CA GLY A 92 -1.63 -31.38 -8.01
C GLY A 92 -3.03 -31.00 -8.50
N SER A 93 -3.54 -29.81 -8.17
CA SER A 93 -4.90 -29.40 -8.60
C SER A 93 -4.97 -28.89 -10.04
N THR A 94 -3.82 -28.63 -10.68
CA THR A 94 -3.74 -28.21 -12.10
C THR A 94 -3.52 -29.37 -13.07
N GLY A 95 -2.84 -30.44 -12.62
CA GLY A 95 -2.60 -31.68 -13.38
C GLY A 95 -1.86 -31.50 -14.70
N ILE A 96 -1.31 -30.31 -14.99
CA ILE A 96 -0.62 -29.99 -16.25
C ILE A 96 0.64 -29.21 -15.92
N TYR A 97 1.80 -29.73 -16.34
CA TYR A 97 3.07 -29.01 -16.34
C TYR A 97 3.03 -27.81 -17.31
N LYS A 98 2.46 -26.68 -16.89
CA LYS A 98 2.51 -25.41 -17.64
C LYS A 98 3.68 -24.58 -17.15
N THR A 99 4.58 -24.24 -18.07
CA THR A 99 5.86 -23.54 -17.88
C THR A 99 5.75 -22.22 -17.10
N SER A 100 4.57 -21.59 -17.05
CA SER A 100 4.30 -20.36 -16.28
C SER A 100 4.27 -20.53 -14.76
N GLN A 101 4.13 -21.76 -14.25
CA GLN A 101 4.16 -22.08 -12.80
C GLN A 101 5.52 -22.63 -12.34
N LYS A 102 6.52 -22.75 -13.24
CA LYS A 102 7.88 -23.21 -12.91
C LYS A 102 8.48 -22.43 -11.73
N SER A 103 8.23 -21.13 -11.61
CA SER A 103 9.05 -20.23 -10.79
C SER A 103 8.99 -20.52 -9.27
N CYS A 104 7.81 -20.83 -8.71
CA CYS A 104 7.66 -20.97 -7.26
C CYS A 104 8.25 -22.29 -6.73
N LEU A 105 7.76 -23.43 -7.23
CA LEU A 105 8.26 -24.74 -6.81
C LEU A 105 9.74 -24.93 -7.16
N TRP A 106 10.21 -24.47 -8.33
CA TRP A 106 11.63 -24.55 -8.66
C TRP A 106 12.51 -23.61 -7.84
N SER A 107 12.01 -22.46 -7.40
CA SER A 107 12.76 -21.60 -6.46
C SER A 107 12.97 -22.31 -5.12
N LEU A 108 11.94 -22.97 -4.59
CA LEU A 108 12.01 -23.74 -3.34
C LEU A 108 12.96 -24.94 -3.49
N LEU A 109 12.88 -25.66 -4.61
CA LEU A 109 13.77 -26.78 -4.88
C LEU A 109 15.22 -26.33 -5.10
N LYS A 110 15.44 -25.16 -5.70
CA LYS A 110 16.77 -24.55 -5.81
C LYS A 110 17.33 -24.17 -4.43
N GLU A 111 16.51 -23.61 -3.54
CA GLU A 111 16.88 -23.31 -2.16
C GLU A 111 17.29 -24.60 -1.42
N LEU A 112 16.48 -25.65 -1.51
CA LEU A 112 16.77 -26.95 -0.92
C LEU A 112 18.06 -27.57 -1.48
N ASN A 113 18.23 -27.54 -2.81
CA ASN A 113 19.43 -28.07 -3.46
C ASN A 113 20.70 -27.33 -3.00
N ASN A 114 20.64 -26.00 -2.88
CA ASN A 114 21.75 -25.22 -2.37
C ASN A 114 22.05 -25.53 -0.91
N ALA A 115 21.02 -25.76 -0.08
CA ALA A 115 21.18 -26.13 1.32
C ALA A 115 21.83 -27.51 1.50
N LEU A 116 21.58 -28.43 0.57
CA LEU A 116 22.13 -29.79 0.52
C LEU A 116 23.49 -29.89 -0.19
N LYS A 117 23.98 -28.81 -0.80
CA LYS A 117 25.26 -28.81 -1.49
C LYS A 117 26.38 -29.20 -0.51
N ASP A 118 27.15 -30.22 -0.90
CA ASP A 118 28.27 -30.77 -0.12
C ASP A 118 27.88 -31.32 1.27
N LYS A 119 26.60 -31.71 1.47
CA LYS A 119 26.10 -32.31 2.71
C LYS A 119 25.41 -33.64 2.47
N GLN A 120 25.55 -34.56 3.43
CA GLN A 120 24.82 -35.83 3.44
C GLN A 120 23.36 -35.65 3.89
N TYR A 121 23.10 -34.74 4.84
CA TYR A 121 21.78 -34.39 5.39
C TYR A 121 21.67 -32.87 5.61
N LEU A 122 20.45 -32.33 5.77
CA LEU A 122 20.18 -30.89 5.87
C LEU A 122 20.85 -30.23 7.08
N ILE A 123 20.90 -30.95 8.21
CA ILE A 123 21.37 -30.45 9.49
C ILE A 123 22.57 -31.29 9.93
N LYS A 124 23.70 -30.62 10.15
CA LYS A 124 24.98 -31.27 10.45
C LYS A 124 25.14 -31.49 11.96
N GLY A 125 24.36 -32.39 12.53
CA GLY A 125 24.58 -32.95 13.86
C GLY A 125 24.96 -34.41 13.74
N ASN A 126 26.19 -34.78 14.11
CA ASN A 126 26.73 -36.16 14.09
C ASN A 126 26.61 -36.96 12.77
N ASN A 127 26.30 -36.33 11.64
CA ASN A 127 25.90 -36.99 10.37
C ASN A 127 24.66 -37.89 10.52
N ASP A 128 23.78 -37.61 11.48
CA ASP A 128 22.52 -38.35 11.66
C ASP A 128 21.37 -37.72 10.86
N LEU A 129 20.38 -38.55 10.52
CA LEU A 129 19.17 -38.13 9.82
C LEU A 129 18.32 -37.23 10.72
N SER A 130 18.08 -35.98 10.32
CA SER A 130 17.28 -35.05 11.13
C SER A 130 15.77 -35.21 10.90
N LEU A 131 14.95 -34.66 11.82
CA LEU A 131 13.50 -34.59 11.64
C LEU A 131 13.10 -33.81 10.39
N ALA A 132 13.81 -32.72 10.11
CA ALA A 132 13.61 -31.94 8.89
C ALA A 132 13.92 -32.77 7.63
N ASP A 133 14.96 -33.60 7.67
CA ASP A 133 15.30 -34.49 6.57
C ASP A 133 14.16 -35.48 6.28
N ILE A 134 13.65 -36.14 7.32
CA ILE A 134 12.53 -37.10 7.22
C ILE A 134 11.29 -36.40 6.64
N CYS A 135 10.91 -35.25 7.17
CA CYS A 135 9.71 -34.53 6.72
C CYS A 135 9.77 -34.16 5.24
N ILE A 136 10.85 -33.50 4.83
CA ILE A 136 11.00 -33.00 3.45
C ILE A 136 11.16 -34.19 2.50
N TRP A 137 11.89 -35.23 2.92
CA TRP A 137 12.07 -36.45 2.12
C TRP A 137 10.74 -37.12 1.84
N VAL A 138 9.92 -37.37 2.87
CA VAL A 138 8.60 -38.00 2.68
C VAL A 138 7.74 -37.15 1.74
N THR A 139 7.73 -35.82 1.92
CA THR A 139 6.95 -34.92 1.08
C THR A 139 7.37 -35.02 -0.39
N LEU A 140 8.66 -34.92 -0.71
CA LEU A 140 9.13 -34.98 -2.10
C LEU A 140 8.98 -36.38 -2.70
N TRP A 141 9.46 -37.40 -1.99
CA TRP A 141 9.45 -38.80 -2.43
C TRP A 141 8.02 -39.28 -2.70
N SER A 142 7.07 -38.94 -1.83
CA SER A 142 5.68 -39.38 -1.99
C SER A 142 4.89 -38.64 -3.06
N THR A 143 5.31 -37.44 -3.45
CA THR A 143 4.54 -36.55 -4.35
C THR A 143 5.21 -36.38 -5.72
N ILE A 144 6.00 -35.33 -5.89
CA ILE A 144 6.47 -34.85 -7.19
C ILE A 144 7.56 -35.73 -7.81
N MET A 145 8.23 -36.57 -7.03
CA MET A 145 9.30 -37.44 -7.54
C MET A 145 8.81 -38.56 -8.48
N VAL A 146 7.52 -38.88 -8.44
CA VAL A 146 6.90 -39.86 -9.37
C VAL A 146 6.01 -39.20 -10.42
N THR A 147 6.08 -37.87 -10.56
CA THR A 147 5.42 -37.13 -11.63
C THR A 147 6.45 -36.69 -12.68
N GLU A 148 6.01 -36.02 -13.73
CA GLU A 148 6.89 -35.47 -14.77
C GLU A 148 7.97 -34.51 -14.23
N ILE A 149 7.71 -33.87 -13.08
CA ILE A 149 8.66 -32.99 -12.36
C ILE A 149 9.88 -33.78 -11.89
N GLY A 150 9.70 -35.01 -11.39
CA GLY A 150 10.77 -35.83 -10.85
C GLY A 150 11.88 -36.10 -11.88
N ASN A 151 11.53 -36.23 -13.16
CA ASN A 151 12.48 -36.42 -14.25
C ASN A 151 13.34 -35.18 -14.51
N GLU A 152 12.77 -33.99 -14.41
CA GLU A 152 13.52 -32.73 -14.51
C GLU A 152 14.38 -32.47 -13.27
N LEU A 153 13.83 -32.76 -12.08
CA LEU A 153 14.51 -32.58 -10.80
C LEU A 153 15.77 -33.44 -10.72
N ASN A 154 15.68 -34.70 -11.16
CA ASN A 154 16.79 -35.63 -11.21
C ASN A 154 17.91 -35.21 -12.20
N LYS A 155 17.61 -34.32 -13.16
CA LYS A 155 18.60 -33.76 -14.10
C LYS A 155 19.19 -32.46 -13.60
N GLU A 156 18.38 -31.56 -13.04
CA GLU A 156 18.80 -30.20 -12.66
C GLU A 156 19.44 -30.14 -11.25
N TYR A 157 18.99 -30.99 -10.30
CA TYR A 157 19.36 -30.88 -8.88
C TYR A 157 19.94 -32.19 -8.34
N LEU A 158 21.21 -32.44 -8.69
CA LEU A 158 21.92 -33.68 -8.33
C LEU A 158 22.07 -33.87 -6.81
N SER A 159 22.18 -32.79 -6.03
CA SER A 159 22.28 -32.87 -4.56
C SER A 159 20.98 -33.39 -3.94
N ILE A 160 19.81 -32.96 -4.44
CA ILE A 160 18.52 -33.50 -3.98
C ILE A 160 18.38 -34.97 -4.37
N LYS A 161 18.74 -35.33 -5.60
CA LYS A 161 18.69 -36.73 -6.07
C LYS A 161 19.51 -37.65 -5.17
N ASN A 162 20.77 -37.31 -4.93
CA ASN A 162 21.66 -38.12 -4.08
C ASN A 162 21.15 -38.21 -2.65
N TRP A 163 20.67 -37.09 -2.10
CA TRP A 163 20.09 -37.02 -0.76
C TRP A 163 18.84 -37.91 -0.62
N LEU A 164 17.92 -37.87 -1.59
CA LEU A 164 16.73 -38.73 -1.61
C LEU A 164 17.09 -40.21 -1.61
N SER A 165 18.03 -40.62 -2.48
CA SER A 165 18.49 -42.01 -2.57
C SER A 165 19.19 -42.48 -1.30
N ASN A 166 20.01 -41.63 -0.67
CA ASN A 166 20.71 -41.97 0.55
C ASN A 166 19.74 -42.24 1.72
N ILE A 167 18.70 -41.42 1.87
CA ILE A 167 17.67 -41.61 2.91
C ILE A 167 16.86 -42.88 2.63
N GLU A 168 16.48 -43.12 1.37
CA GLU A 168 15.69 -44.29 0.99
C GLU A 168 16.40 -45.61 1.33
N LEU A 169 17.74 -45.68 1.27
CA LEU A 169 18.52 -46.88 1.59
C LEU A 169 18.56 -47.24 3.08
N LEU A 170 18.11 -46.37 3.98
CA LEU A 170 18.13 -46.64 5.42
C LEU A 170 17.10 -47.71 5.79
N THR A 171 17.51 -48.72 6.57
CA THR A 171 16.66 -49.86 6.98
C THR A 171 15.35 -49.41 7.62
N VAL A 172 15.42 -48.41 8.51
CA VAL A 172 14.24 -47.85 9.18
C VAL A 172 13.24 -47.24 8.20
N ILE A 173 13.71 -46.62 7.12
CA ILE A 173 12.88 -46.03 6.06
C ILE A 173 12.24 -47.14 5.22
N GLN A 174 13.02 -48.14 4.81
CA GLN A 174 12.51 -49.30 4.07
C GLN A 174 11.44 -50.07 4.85
N ASP A 175 11.63 -50.27 6.15
CA ASP A 175 10.66 -50.94 6.99
C ASP A 175 9.39 -50.10 7.20
N SER A 176 9.51 -48.77 7.33
CA SER A 176 8.35 -47.88 7.39
C SER A 176 7.54 -47.87 6.08
N ILE A 177 8.18 -47.93 4.92
CA ILE A 177 7.50 -48.00 3.62
C ILE A 177 6.75 -49.32 3.47
N LYS A 178 7.32 -50.44 3.94
CA LYS A 178 6.64 -51.74 3.95
C LYS A 178 5.43 -51.76 4.88
N GLU A 179 5.52 -51.09 6.03
CA GLU A 179 4.44 -51.02 7.02
C GLU A 179 3.27 -50.14 6.56
N TYR A 180 3.54 -49.08 5.79
CA TYR A 180 2.51 -48.17 5.29
C TYR A 180 2.67 -47.93 3.79
N SER A 181 2.01 -48.80 3.02
CA SER A 181 1.92 -48.70 1.57
C SER A 181 0.78 -47.77 1.16
N PHE A 182 1.06 -46.87 0.21
CA PHE A 182 0.08 -45.97 -0.38
C PHE A 182 0.49 -45.57 -1.80
N GLU A 183 -0.47 -45.03 -2.57
CA GLU A 183 -0.20 -44.56 -3.91
C GLU A 183 0.45 -43.18 -3.92
N ARG A 184 1.68 -43.13 -4.46
CA ARG A 184 2.48 -41.90 -4.62
C ARG A 184 1.96 -41.04 -5.77
N GLY A 185 2.48 -39.82 -5.91
CA GLY A 185 2.18 -38.93 -7.03
C GLY A 185 0.90 -38.15 -6.82
N LEU A 186 0.11 -38.00 -7.88
CA LEU A 186 -1.10 -37.17 -7.85
C LEU A 186 -2.09 -37.61 -6.76
N LYS A 187 -2.21 -38.91 -6.46
CA LYS A 187 -3.09 -39.40 -5.38
C LYS A 187 -2.62 -38.96 -3.99
N ALA A 188 -1.31 -39.03 -3.72
CA ALA A 188 -0.73 -38.50 -2.49
C ALA A 188 -0.92 -36.99 -2.37
N ILE A 189 -0.76 -36.25 -3.47
CA ILE A 189 -0.96 -34.78 -3.50
C ILE A 189 -2.42 -34.42 -3.21
N LEU A 190 -3.37 -35.09 -3.87
CA LEU A 190 -4.80 -34.90 -3.63
C LEU A 190 -5.19 -35.27 -2.20
N SER A 191 -4.57 -36.31 -1.63
CA SER A 191 -4.79 -36.71 -0.25
C SER A 191 -4.30 -35.67 0.76
N ILE A 192 -3.12 -35.06 0.53
CA ILE A 192 -2.63 -33.91 1.29
C ILE A 192 -3.62 -32.74 1.18
N GLN A 193 -4.08 -32.42 -0.04
CA GLN A 193 -5.01 -31.31 -0.30
C GLN A 193 -6.38 -31.50 0.38
N ALA A 194 -6.89 -32.74 0.41
CA ALA A 194 -8.16 -33.06 1.04
C ALA A 194 -8.11 -33.01 2.58
N ALA A 195 -6.93 -33.11 3.17
CA ALA A 195 -6.73 -33.27 4.61
C ALA A 195 -5.98 -32.12 5.30
N SER A 196 -5.31 -31.27 4.52
CA SER A 196 -4.48 -30.16 5.02
C SER A 196 -5.12 -28.83 4.67
N TRP A 197 -5.44 -28.02 5.69
CA TRP A 197 -5.83 -26.63 5.48
C TRP A 197 -4.58 -25.77 5.37
N PHE A 198 -4.11 -25.55 4.14
CA PHE A 198 -3.13 -24.50 3.89
C PHE A 198 -3.89 -23.17 3.78
N PRO A 199 -3.54 -22.15 4.59
CA PRO A 199 -4.05 -20.80 4.38
C PRO A 199 -3.40 -20.22 3.12
N VAL A 200 -3.88 -20.63 1.95
CA VAL A 200 -3.42 -20.10 0.66
C VAL A 200 -4.35 -18.99 0.25
N ASN A 201 -3.82 -17.77 0.28
CA ASN A 201 -4.24 -16.73 -0.65
C ASN A 201 -4.04 -17.28 -2.08
N ALA A 202 -5.16 -17.61 -2.74
CA ALA A 202 -5.39 -17.74 -4.18
C ALA A 202 -5.36 -19.13 -4.88
N THR A 203 -6.48 -19.36 -5.58
CA THR A 203 -6.71 -20.08 -6.86
C THR A 203 -6.71 -21.60 -6.91
N LEU A 204 -7.89 -22.19 -7.22
CA LEU A 204 -8.09 -22.96 -8.45
C LEU A 204 -9.57 -23.17 -8.80
N ASN A 205 -9.92 -22.75 -10.02
CA ASN A 205 -10.93 -23.40 -10.85
C ASN A 205 -10.28 -24.65 -11.46
N SER A 206 -10.79 -25.84 -11.14
CA SER A 206 -10.78 -26.98 -12.07
C SER A 206 -11.96 -27.90 -11.74
N LYS A 207 -12.80 -28.17 -12.74
CA LYS A 207 -13.92 -29.13 -12.67
C LYS A 207 -13.38 -30.57 -12.71
N PRO A 208 -13.97 -31.53 -11.97
CA PRO A 208 -13.93 -32.96 -12.33
C PRO A 208 -15.14 -33.35 -13.21
N PRO A 209 -15.08 -34.46 -13.99
CA PRO A 209 -16.17 -34.89 -14.87
C PRO A 209 -17.30 -35.62 -14.12
N LYS A 210 -18.53 -35.45 -14.62
CA LYS A 210 -19.79 -36.16 -14.26
C LYS A 210 -19.84 -37.57 -14.92
N PRO A 211 -20.80 -38.48 -14.63
CA PRO A 211 -22.09 -38.30 -13.93
C PRO A 211 -22.52 -39.43 -12.97
N VAL A 212 -23.01 -39.14 -11.75
CA VAL A 212 -24.03 -40.00 -11.11
C VAL A 212 -24.96 -39.18 -10.22
N ASP A 213 -26.24 -39.36 -10.50
CA ASP A 213 -27.49 -39.11 -9.77
C ASP A 213 -27.53 -38.15 -8.56
N LEU A 214 -28.32 -37.09 -8.72
CA LEU A 214 -28.58 -36.05 -7.74
C LEU A 214 -29.72 -36.48 -6.82
N SER A 215 -29.38 -37.05 -5.66
CA SER A 215 -30.22 -36.88 -4.46
C SER A 215 -29.53 -35.91 -3.51
N PRO A 216 -30.23 -34.87 -3.01
CA PRO A 216 -29.60 -33.78 -2.30
C PRO A 216 -29.40 -34.16 -0.83
N THR A 217 -28.16 -34.32 -0.36
CA THR A 217 -27.87 -34.11 1.06
C THR A 217 -26.43 -33.65 1.32
N LYS A 218 -26.34 -32.34 1.67
CA LYS A 218 -25.43 -31.73 2.65
C LYS A 218 -23.96 -31.49 2.25
N GLU A 219 -23.77 -30.42 1.47
CA GLU A 219 -22.74 -29.41 1.75
C GLU A 219 -23.22 -28.54 2.94
N LYS A 220 -22.35 -28.26 3.91
CA LYS A 220 -22.57 -27.26 4.99
C LYS A 220 -21.50 -26.19 4.81
N GLU A 221 -21.71 -24.88 4.69
CA GLU A 221 -22.89 -24.01 4.73
C GLU A 221 -22.51 -22.79 3.86
N ILE A 222 -23.03 -22.68 2.63
CA ILE A 222 -23.66 -21.40 2.30
C ILE A 222 -24.85 -21.43 3.23
N GLU A 223 -24.92 -20.56 4.24
CA GLU A 223 -26.16 -20.39 4.97
C GLU A 223 -27.23 -20.16 3.92
N ALA A 224 -28.07 -21.18 3.69
CA ALA A 224 -29.10 -21.13 2.67
C ALA A 224 -29.84 -19.82 2.87
N VAL A 225 -29.96 -19.02 1.81
CA VAL A 225 -30.63 -17.72 1.90
C VAL A 225 -31.99 -17.97 2.52
N SER A 226 -32.25 -17.36 3.67
CA SER A 226 -33.46 -17.63 4.41
C SER A 226 -34.67 -17.08 3.64
N GLN A 227 -35.83 -17.69 3.82
CA GLN A 227 -37.07 -17.18 3.24
C GLN A 227 -37.39 -15.76 3.71
N GLN A 228 -36.91 -15.36 4.89
CA GLN A 228 -37.05 -13.98 5.37
C GLN A 228 -36.21 -13.00 4.55
N GLU A 229 -34.96 -13.34 4.23
CA GLU A 229 -34.10 -12.51 3.39
C GLU A 229 -34.67 -12.35 1.98
N ILE A 230 -35.20 -13.44 1.40
CA ILE A 230 -35.88 -13.41 0.09
C ILE A 230 -37.08 -12.45 0.12
N ARG A 231 -37.93 -12.52 1.15
CA ARG A 231 -39.07 -11.61 1.31
C ARG A 231 -38.63 -10.15 1.45
N ASN A 232 -37.60 -9.88 2.25
CA ASN A 232 -37.07 -8.53 2.43
C ASN A 232 -36.60 -7.94 1.09
N ILE A 233 -35.83 -8.71 0.32
CA ILE A 233 -35.37 -8.29 -1.00
C ILE A 233 -36.52 -8.01 -1.95
N SER A 234 -37.52 -8.89 -2.00
CA SER A 234 -38.69 -8.71 -2.87
C SER A 234 -39.44 -7.40 -2.58
N ASN A 235 -39.60 -7.07 -1.30
CA ASN A 235 -40.20 -5.82 -0.85
C ASN A 235 -39.33 -4.61 -1.23
N ASN A 236 -38.02 -4.69 -1.01
CA ASN A 236 -37.08 -3.58 -1.17
C ASN A 236 -36.79 -3.26 -2.65
N TRP A 237 -36.73 -4.28 -3.50
CA TRP A 237 -36.49 -4.14 -4.94
C TRP A 237 -37.58 -3.30 -5.65
N SER A 238 -38.80 -3.35 -5.10
CA SER A 238 -39.96 -2.62 -5.62
C SER A 238 -40.07 -1.18 -5.11
N SER A 239 -39.28 -0.79 -4.10
CA SER A 239 -39.29 0.56 -3.52
C SER A 239 -38.59 1.55 -4.46
N LYS A 240 -39.25 2.68 -4.76
CA LYS A 240 -38.77 3.72 -5.69
C LYS A 240 -38.03 4.88 -5.01
N SER A 241 -37.91 4.89 -3.68
CA SER A 241 -37.36 6.03 -2.96
C SER A 241 -35.90 5.80 -2.59
N TYR A 242 -35.00 6.42 -3.34
CA TYR A 242 -33.58 6.39 -3.07
C TYR A 242 -33.06 7.82 -2.84
N PRO A 243 -32.36 8.09 -1.72
CA PRO A 243 -31.83 9.43 -1.46
C PRO A 243 -30.63 9.72 -2.35
N ASP A 244 -30.60 10.92 -2.93
CA ASP A 244 -29.41 11.42 -3.61
C ASP A 244 -28.30 11.78 -2.61
N VAL A 245 -27.06 11.80 -3.11
CA VAL A 245 -25.94 12.35 -2.35
C VAL A 245 -26.19 13.85 -2.17
N LYS A 246 -26.17 14.31 -0.91
CA LYS A 246 -26.29 15.73 -0.58
C LYS A 246 -25.14 16.50 -1.24
N ASN A 247 -25.47 17.62 -1.87
CA ASN A 247 -24.46 18.63 -2.19
C ASN A 247 -24.06 19.32 -0.89
N PHE A 248 -22.80 19.14 -0.47
CA PHE A 248 -22.29 19.80 0.72
C PHE A 248 -21.88 21.23 0.40
N PRO A 249 -22.32 22.23 1.17
CA PRO A 249 -21.90 23.62 0.98
C PRO A 249 -20.42 23.78 1.34
N TYR A 250 -19.76 24.75 0.72
CA TYR A 250 -18.42 25.21 1.12
C TYR A 250 -18.53 26.53 1.90
N PRO A 251 -17.94 26.65 3.11
CA PRO A 251 -17.29 25.60 3.86
C PRO A 251 -18.28 24.58 4.46
N VAL A 252 -17.83 23.34 4.66
CA VAL A 252 -18.62 22.30 5.33
C VAL A 252 -18.63 22.57 6.82
N LEU A 253 -19.82 22.78 7.38
CA LEU A 253 -20.05 23.03 8.80
C LEU A 253 -20.92 21.92 9.41
N PRO A 254 -20.73 21.62 10.70
CA PRO A 254 -21.48 20.56 11.35
C PRO A 254 -22.94 21.01 11.62
N LYS A 255 -23.86 20.06 11.61
CA LYS A 255 -25.31 20.30 11.80
C LYS A 255 -25.83 19.53 13.00
N LYS A 256 -26.66 20.21 13.81
CA LYS A 256 -27.31 19.60 14.98
C LYS A 256 -28.27 18.50 14.54
N GLY A 257 -28.23 17.35 15.21
CA GLY A 257 -29.08 16.19 14.92
C GLY A 257 -28.64 15.32 13.74
N GLU A 258 -27.56 15.69 13.05
CA GLU A 258 -26.94 14.88 11.98
C GLU A 258 -25.59 14.30 12.42
N LYS A 259 -25.09 13.28 11.71
CA LYS A 259 -23.72 12.78 11.90
C LYS A 259 -22.71 13.79 11.35
N ASN A 260 -21.81 14.26 12.22
CA ASN A 260 -20.74 15.21 11.87
C ASN A 260 -19.38 14.54 12.09
N ILE A 261 -18.66 14.27 11.01
CA ILE A 261 -17.43 13.51 11.00
C ILE A 261 -16.27 14.44 10.65
N LEU A 262 -15.38 14.65 11.62
CA LEU A 262 -14.13 15.37 11.40
C LEU A 262 -13.03 14.36 11.15
N ILE A 263 -12.38 14.43 10.00
CA ILE A 263 -11.33 13.49 9.58
C ILE A 263 -10.04 14.27 9.46
N THR A 264 -8.99 13.77 10.11
CA THR A 264 -7.63 14.25 9.90
C THR A 264 -6.73 13.12 9.43
N SER A 265 -5.86 13.43 8.48
CA SER A 265 -4.71 12.58 8.16
C SER A 265 -3.46 13.20 8.77
N ALA A 266 -2.60 12.37 9.35
CA ALA A 266 -1.33 12.79 9.91
C ALA A 266 -0.56 13.71 8.94
N LEU A 267 -0.09 14.84 9.47
CA LEU A 267 0.63 15.84 8.70
C LEU A 267 1.97 15.23 8.22
N PRO A 268 2.19 14.98 6.92
CA PRO A 268 3.49 14.57 6.43
C PRO A 268 4.57 15.61 6.73
N TYR A 269 5.72 15.12 7.18
CA TYR A 269 6.90 15.96 7.35
C TYR A 269 7.40 16.45 5.99
N VAL A 270 7.53 17.77 5.84
CA VAL A 270 7.72 18.41 4.53
C VAL A 270 9.09 18.15 3.90
N ASN A 271 10.07 17.65 4.63
CA ASN A 271 11.45 17.58 4.13
C ASN A 271 11.73 16.38 3.19
N ASN A 272 10.73 15.57 2.86
CA ASN A 272 10.88 14.36 2.05
C ASN A 272 9.74 14.18 1.06
N VAL A 273 10.00 13.44 -0.03
CA VAL A 273 8.95 13.04 -0.96
C VAL A 273 8.20 11.86 -0.33
N PRO A 274 6.86 11.85 -0.28
CA PRO A 274 6.11 10.74 0.31
C PRO A 274 6.24 9.50 -0.58
N HIS A 275 6.50 8.33 0.03
CA HIS A 275 6.46 7.04 -0.65
C HIS A 275 5.10 6.36 -0.46
N LEU A 276 4.85 5.26 -1.19
CA LEU A 276 3.55 4.55 -1.15
C LEU A 276 3.13 4.15 0.27
N GLY A 277 4.08 3.84 1.14
CA GLY A 277 3.84 3.54 2.55
C GLY A 277 3.28 4.72 3.35
N ASN A 278 3.80 5.94 3.14
CA ASN A 278 3.21 7.13 3.76
C ASN A 278 1.79 7.39 3.22
N ILE A 279 1.60 7.17 1.92
CA ILE A 279 0.32 7.40 1.26
C ILE A 279 -0.76 6.47 1.82
N ILE A 280 -0.52 5.15 1.84
CA ILE A 280 -1.51 4.19 2.33
C ILE A 280 -1.73 4.30 3.84
N GLY A 281 -0.68 4.55 4.63
CA GLY A 281 -0.79 4.61 6.09
C GLY A 281 -1.58 5.82 6.59
N CYS A 282 -1.62 6.90 5.80
CA CYS A 282 -2.22 8.17 6.20
C CYS A 282 -3.29 8.63 5.20
N VAL A 283 -2.88 9.35 4.15
CA VAL A 283 -3.80 10.19 3.34
C VAL A 283 -4.78 9.38 2.49
N LEU A 284 -4.36 8.25 1.93
CA LEU A 284 -5.24 7.40 1.12
C LEU A 284 -6.27 6.67 1.98
N SER A 285 -5.86 6.19 3.17
CA SER A 285 -6.80 5.59 4.13
C SER A 285 -7.88 6.59 4.57
N ALA A 286 -7.47 7.81 4.91
CA ALA A 286 -8.40 8.86 5.31
C ALA A 286 -9.34 9.27 4.17
N ASP A 287 -8.83 9.35 2.94
CA ASP A 287 -9.63 9.69 1.75
C ASP A 287 -10.70 8.65 1.43
N ILE A 288 -10.36 7.36 1.48
CA ILE A 288 -11.34 6.27 1.28
C ILE A 288 -12.48 6.44 2.30
N PHE A 289 -12.15 6.63 3.59
CA PHE A 289 -13.17 6.80 4.62
C PHE A 289 -13.98 8.10 4.42
N ALA A 290 -13.34 9.22 4.08
CA ALA A 290 -14.02 10.49 3.83
C ALA A 290 -15.02 10.41 2.66
N ARG A 291 -14.65 9.74 1.56
CA ARG A 291 -15.54 9.50 0.42
C ARG A 291 -16.74 8.66 0.80
N TYR A 292 -16.54 7.60 1.58
CA TYR A 292 -17.61 6.78 2.14
C TYR A 292 -18.57 7.62 3.00
N CYS A 293 -18.06 8.42 3.94
CA CYS A 293 -18.89 9.27 4.80
C CYS A 293 -19.74 10.25 3.99
N ARG A 294 -19.15 10.88 2.96
CA ARG A 294 -19.87 11.79 2.04
C ARG A 294 -20.97 11.05 1.28
N GLN A 295 -20.71 9.86 0.76
CA GLN A 295 -21.72 9.04 0.06
C GLN A 295 -22.81 8.48 1.00
N ARG A 296 -22.58 8.47 2.31
CA ARG A 296 -23.60 8.19 3.35
C ARG A 296 -24.28 9.46 3.87
N ASN A 297 -24.07 10.60 3.21
CA ASN A 297 -24.67 11.89 3.56
C ASN A 297 -24.29 12.40 4.97
N TYR A 298 -23.12 12.02 5.50
CA TYR A 298 -22.59 12.54 6.76
C TYR A 298 -21.90 13.88 6.50
N ASN A 299 -22.11 14.88 7.37
CA ASN A 299 -21.38 16.15 7.28
C ASN A 299 -19.90 15.85 7.55
N THR A 300 -19.09 15.88 6.50
CA THR A 300 -17.72 15.37 6.55
C THR A 300 -16.74 16.48 6.23
N LEU A 301 -15.83 16.75 7.16
CA LEU A 301 -14.70 17.65 6.94
C LEU A 301 -13.40 16.86 7.01
N PHE A 302 -12.66 16.79 5.91
CA PHE A 302 -11.39 16.07 5.78
C PHE A 302 -10.23 17.05 5.55
N ILE A 303 -9.35 17.15 6.56
CA ILE A 303 -8.23 18.09 6.60
C ILE A 303 -6.90 17.36 6.73
N SER A 304 -5.87 17.89 6.07
CA SER A 304 -4.47 17.56 6.35
C SER A 304 -3.59 18.74 5.92
N GLY A 305 -2.27 18.55 5.92
CA GLY A 305 -1.30 19.57 5.53
C GLY A 305 0.12 19.10 5.75
N THR A 306 1.09 19.95 5.49
CA THR A 306 2.50 19.68 5.76
C THR A 306 2.92 20.12 7.16
N ASP A 307 3.67 19.26 7.84
CA ASP A 307 4.43 19.60 9.05
C ASP A 307 5.81 20.13 8.65
N GLU A 308 6.08 21.39 8.98
CA GLU A 308 7.15 22.18 8.37
C GLU A 308 8.24 22.64 9.34
N TYR A 309 7.99 22.59 10.66
CA TYR A 309 8.95 23.07 11.66
C TYR A 309 9.90 21.97 12.13
N GLY A 310 10.99 22.38 12.80
CA GLY A 310 11.92 21.47 13.46
C GLY A 310 13.27 21.29 12.77
N THR A 311 14.17 20.59 13.48
CA THR A 311 15.60 20.49 13.13
C THR A 311 15.84 19.83 11.78
N ALA A 312 15.00 18.89 11.37
CA ALA A 312 15.19 18.18 10.11
C ALA A 312 14.92 19.07 8.89
N THR A 313 14.08 20.09 9.00
CA THR A 313 13.90 21.12 7.97
C THR A 313 15.12 22.03 7.90
N GLU A 314 15.66 22.49 9.04
CA GLU A 314 16.90 23.29 9.07
C GLU A 314 18.09 22.52 8.48
N ALA A 315 18.23 21.24 8.82
CA ALA A 315 19.28 20.37 8.29
C ALA A 315 19.16 20.25 6.76
N LYS A 316 17.95 20.01 6.24
CA LYS A 316 17.71 19.91 4.79
C LYS A 316 17.96 21.22 4.07
N ALA A 317 17.56 22.33 4.68
CA ALA A 317 17.83 23.67 4.15
C ALA A 317 19.33 23.95 4.07
N LEU A 318 20.10 23.55 5.08
CA LEU A 318 21.56 23.66 5.07
C LEU A 318 22.19 22.78 3.99
N GLU A 319 21.75 21.52 3.85
CA GLU A 319 22.22 20.60 2.80
C GLU A 319 21.97 21.15 1.38
N GLU A 320 20.77 21.70 1.13
CA GLU A 320 20.40 22.29 -0.17
C GLU A 320 20.83 23.77 -0.31
N LYS A 321 21.58 24.30 0.67
CA LYS A 321 22.09 25.69 0.69
C LYS A 321 20.99 26.74 0.44
N THR A 322 19.86 26.59 1.11
CA THR A 322 18.68 27.46 1.00
C THR A 322 18.07 27.75 2.37
N THR A 323 16.97 28.50 2.43
CA THR A 323 16.26 28.78 3.69
C THR A 323 15.26 27.67 4.04
N PRO A 324 14.94 27.45 5.32
CA PRO A 324 13.88 26.53 5.72
C PRO A 324 12.54 26.80 5.01
N GLN A 325 12.13 28.07 4.90
CA GLN A 325 10.90 28.46 4.18
C GLN A 325 10.92 28.00 2.71
N ASN A 326 12.05 28.13 2.02
CA ASN A 326 12.17 27.70 0.62
C ASN A 326 12.07 26.17 0.48
N ILE A 327 12.65 25.40 1.41
CA ILE A 327 12.45 23.94 1.48
C ILE A 327 10.98 23.62 1.67
N CYS A 328 10.33 24.25 2.64
CA CYS A 328 8.93 24.00 2.92
C CYS A 328 8.04 24.32 1.72
N ASN A 329 8.27 25.45 1.03
CA ASN A 329 7.53 25.81 -0.18
C ASN A 329 7.69 24.76 -1.28
N LYS A 330 8.94 24.41 -1.60
CA LYS A 330 9.27 23.41 -2.63
C LYS A 330 8.57 22.09 -2.37
N PHE A 331 8.64 21.58 -1.16
CA PHE A 331 8.08 20.26 -0.86
C PHE A 331 6.58 20.29 -0.57
N PHE A 332 6.01 21.41 -0.10
CA PHE A 332 4.56 21.58 -0.06
C PHE A 332 3.95 21.38 -1.44
N ASP A 333 4.53 22.01 -2.47
CA ASP A 333 4.08 21.86 -3.85
C ASP A 333 4.20 20.41 -4.32
N ILE A 334 5.31 19.72 -4.02
CA ILE A 334 5.50 18.31 -4.34
C ILE A 334 4.43 17.41 -3.66
N HIS A 335 4.19 17.62 -2.37
CA HIS A 335 3.18 16.87 -1.63
C HIS A 335 1.79 17.08 -2.23
N ASN A 336 1.42 18.34 -2.48
CA ASN A 336 0.15 18.71 -3.06
C ASN A 336 -0.05 18.05 -4.43
N ASP A 337 0.96 18.12 -5.31
CA ASP A 337 0.91 17.51 -6.64
C ASP A 337 0.78 15.98 -6.62
N VAL A 338 1.50 15.32 -5.70
CA VAL A 338 1.39 13.87 -5.51
C VAL A 338 -0.02 13.50 -5.05
N TYR A 339 -0.54 14.17 -4.01
CA TYR A 339 -1.86 13.84 -3.46
C TYR A 339 -2.99 14.14 -4.43
N ARG A 340 -2.87 15.19 -5.23
CA ARG A 340 -3.80 15.47 -6.33
C ARG A 340 -3.79 14.37 -7.38
N TRP A 341 -2.61 13.87 -7.77
CA TRP A 341 -2.52 12.79 -8.75
C TRP A 341 -3.10 11.47 -8.23
N PHE A 342 -2.87 11.16 -6.95
CA PHE A 342 -3.53 10.05 -6.25
C PHE A 342 -5.02 10.29 -5.99
N ASN A 343 -5.58 11.43 -6.43
CA ASN A 343 -6.97 11.82 -6.26
C ASN A 343 -7.42 11.80 -4.79
N ILE A 344 -6.59 12.34 -3.90
CA ILE A 344 -6.94 12.55 -2.49
C ILE A 344 -7.87 13.76 -2.40
N GLY A 345 -9.11 13.54 -1.94
CA GLY A 345 -10.17 14.54 -1.87
C GLY A 345 -10.24 15.26 -0.53
N PHE A 346 -9.17 15.99 -0.17
CA PHE A 346 -9.18 16.91 0.97
C PHE A 346 -10.23 18.01 0.75
N ASP A 347 -10.91 18.43 1.82
CA ASP A 347 -11.67 19.68 1.81
C ASP A 347 -10.72 20.88 1.88
N TYR A 348 -9.59 20.71 2.58
CA TYR A 348 -8.48 21.67 2.57
C TYR A 348 -7.16 21.01 2.96
N PHE A 349 -6.08 21.33 2.21
CA PHE A 349 -4.72 20.87 2.46
C PHE A 349 -3.84 22.09 2.82
N GLY A 350 -3.49 22.22 4.10
CA GLY A 350 -2.83 23.41 4.65
C GLY A 350 -1.36 23.21 5.03
N ARG A 351 -0.85 24.11 5.87
CA ARG A 351 0.57 24.22 6.27
C ARG A 351 0.67 24.63 7.73
N THR A 352 1.67 24.15 8.46
CA THR A 352 1.92 24.60 9.84
C THR A 352 2.65 25.95 9.94
N THR A 353 3.31 26.43 8.89
CA THR A 353 4.03 27.72 8.88
C THR A 353 3.12 28.92 8.64
N THR A 354 2.08 29.08 9.46
CA THR A 354 1.07 30.14 9.31
C THR A 354 0.94 31.02 10.57
N PRO A 355 0.48 32.28 10.42
CA PRO A 355 0.13 33.11 11.57
C PRO A 355 -0.92 32.46 12.47
N GLU A 356 -1.91 31.80 11.87
CA GLU A 356 -2.98 31.09 12.60
C GLU A 356 -2.44 29.97 13.50
N GLN A 357 -1.42 29.24 13.05
CA GLN A 357 -0.71 28.24 13.87
C GLN A 357 -0.03 28.92 15.06
N THR A 358 0.73 29.99 14.81
CA THR A 358 1.46 30.70 15.88
C THR A 358 0.50 31.19 16.96
N GLU A 359 -0.60 31.82 16.57
CA GLU A 359 -1.63 32.33 17.48
C GLU A 359 -2.23 31.21 18.34
N ILE A 360 -2.66 30.11 17.71
CA ILE A 360 -3.28 28.98 18.42
C ILE A 360 -2.31 28.35 19.40
N VAL A 361 -1.09 28.03 18.97
CA VAL A 361 -0.09 27.35 19.80
C VAL A 361 0.31 28.21 21.00
N GLN A 362 0.55 29.51 20.77
CA GLN A 362 0.86 30.44 21.85
C GLN A 362 -0.31 30.58 22.84
N SER A 363 -1.56 30.68 22.35
CA SER A 363 -2.73 30.75 23.23
C SER A 363 -2.89 29.48 24.09
N PHE A 364 -2.68 28.31 23.51
CA PHE A 364 -2.76 27.03 24.23
C PHE A 364 -1.66 26.92 25.27
N PHE A 365 -0.43 27.26 24.90
CA PHE A 365 0.69 27.25 25.84
C PHE A 365 0.43 28.15 27.05
N LEU A 366 0.01 29.39 26.83
CA LEU A 366 -0.29 30.33 27.92
C LEU A 366 -1.43 29.81 28.81
N LYS A 367 -2.47 29.23 28.19
CA LYS A 367 -3.58 28.61 28.92
C LYS A 367 -3.12 27.43 29.77
N ILE A 368 -2.47 26.43 29.18
CA ILE A 368 -1.94 25.25 29.88
C ILE A 368 -0.97 25.65 31.00
N LYS A 369 -0.15 26.69 30.78
CA LYS A 369 0.73 27.26 31.80
C LYS A 369 -0.05 27.88 32.96
N SER A 370 -1.09 28.66 32.68
CA SER A 370 -1.94 29.28 33.72
C SER A 370 -2.69 28.25 34.57
N GLU A 371 -3.00 27.08 34.01
CA GLU A 371 -3.61 25.93 34.70
C GLU A 371 -2.58 25.10 35.52
N GLY A 372 -1.30 25.48 35.53
CA GLY A 372 -0.28 24.87 36.38
C GLY A 372 0.30 23.54 35.86
N TYR A 373 0.16 23.27 34.55
CA TYR A 373 0.66 22.05 33.89
C TYR A 373 2.02 22.22 33.21
N ILE A 374 2.65 23.40 33.28
CA ILE A 374 3.96 23.66 32.68
C ILE A 374 5.02 23.82 33.78
N LEU A 375 6.08 23.01 33.71
CA LEU A 375 7.28 23.09 34.55
C LEU A 375 8.38 23.83 33.81
N SER A 376 9.31 24.44 34.54
CA SER A 376 10.52 25.06 34.00
C SER A 376 11.75 24.41 34.65
N GLU A 377 12.65 23.88 33.85
CA GLU A 377 13.87 23.23 34.33
C GLU A 377 15.07 23.63 33.47
N SER A 378 16.25 23.69 34.09
CA SER A 378 17.51 23.92 33.38
C SER A 378 18.10 22.58 32.92
N VAL A 379 18.40 22.48 31.63
CA VAL A 379 19.01 21.28 31.02
C VAL A 379 20.41 21.62 30.51
N ASP A 380 21.36 20.72 30.74
CA ASP A 380 22.70 20.83 30.16
C ASP A 380 22.67 20.40 28.69
N GLN A 381 23.11 21.28 27.79
CA GLN A 381 23.12 21.04 26.35
C GLN A 381 24.45 21.49 25.74
N LEU A 382 24.83 20.88 24.62
CA LEU A 382 26.03 21.28 23.89
C LEU A 382 25.76 22.52 23.04
N LEU A 383 26.54 23.58 23.25
CA LEU A 383 26.56 24.81 22.45
C LEU A 383 27.81 24.82 21.57
N CYS A 384 27.65 25.00 20.27
CA CYS A 384 28.75 25.36 19.39
C CYS A 384 28.85 26.88 19.31
N GLU A 385 29.90 27.46 19.90
CA GLU A 385 30.11 28.91 19.91
C GLU A 385 30.39 29.45 18.50
N SER A 386 31.09 28.69 17.65
CA SER A 386 31.39 29.10 16.27
C SER A 386 30.16 29.11 15.36
N CYS A 387 29.20 28.20 15.59
CA CYS A 387 27.93 28.16 14.84
C CYS A 387 26.82 28.95 15.53
N ASP A 388 27.10 29.55 16.69
CA ASP A 388 26.17 30.23 17.59
C ASP A 388 24.81 29.51 17.71
N ARG A 389 24.88 28.21 18.06
CA ARG A 389 23.69 27.36 18.21
C ARG A 389 23.91 26.20 19.16
N PHE A 390 22.86 25.85 19.89
CA PHE A 390 22.79 24.57 20.57
C PHE A 390 22.71 23.44 19.54
N LEU A 391 23.39 22.34 19.82
CA LEU A 391 23.49 21.19 18.94
C LEU A 391 22.46 20.15 19.36
N ALA A 392 21.54 19.83 18.45
CA ALA A 392 20.78 18.59 18.55
C ALA A 392 21.72 17.40 18.39
N ASP A 393 21.34 16.24 18.94
CA ASP A 393 22.16 15.02 18.91
C ASP A 393 22.69 14.64 17.52
N ARG A 394 21.92 14.90 16.47
CA ARG A 394 22.29 14.67 15.06
C ARG A 394 23.43 15.56 14.55
N PHE A 395 23.68 16.68 15.20
CA PHE A 395 24.77 17.60 14.90
C PHE A 395 25.97 17.44 15.84
N VAL A 396 25.96 16.42 16.70
CA VAL A 396 27.05 16.07 17.59
C VAL A 396 27.61 14.72 17.18
N GLU A 397 28.93 14.68 17.02
CA GLU A 397 29.69 13.44 16.95
C GLU A 397 30.77 13.46 18.03
N GLY A 398 31.28 12.30 18.41
CA GLY A 398 32.37 12.20 19.36
C GLY A 398 32.70 10.76 19.71
N THR A 399 33.67 10.57 20.59
CA THR A 399 34.11 9.26 21.01
C THR A 399 33.13 8.66 22.03
N CYS A 400 32.66 7.43 21.77
CA CYS A 400 31.76 6.71 22.65
C CYS A 400 32.39 6.50 24.04
N PRO A 401 31.73 6.90 25.14
CA PRO A 401 32.27 6.71 26.48
C PRO A 401 32.47 5.23 26.82
N ARG A 402 31.65 4.34 26.23
CA ARG A 402 31.60 2.91 26.50
C ARG A 402 32.59 2.08 25.66
N CYS A 403 32.46 2.09 24.33
CA CYS A 403 33.26 1.23 23.44
C CYS A 403 34.41 1.95 22.74
N LYS A 404 34.60 3.25 22.99
CA LYS A 404 35.64 4.10 22.39
C LYS A 404 35.57 4.26 20.87
N TYR A 405 34.46 3.90 20.23
CA TYR A 405 34.19 4.23 18.83
C TYR A 405 34.24 5.76 18.62
N GLU A 406 35.10 6.25 17.73
CA GLU A 406 35.47 7.67 17.62
C GLU A 406 34.39 8.58 17.02
N ASP A 407 33.43 8.00 16.30
CA ASP A 407 32.40 8.72 15.53
C ASP A 407 30.98 8.40 16.02
N ALA A 408 30.82 8.16 17.33
CA ALA A 408 29.50 7.97 17.91
C ALA A 408 28.66 9.25 17.78
N ARG A 409 27.37 9.08 17.47
CA ARG A 409 26.41 10.18 17.39
C ARG A 409 25.92 10.56 18.78
N GLY A 410 25.38 11.78 18.90
CA GLY A 410 24.87 12.30 20.18
C GLY A 410 23.69 11.54 20.80
N ASP A 411 23.06 10.64 20.04
CA ASP A 411 21.90 9.84 20.45
C ASP A 411 22.21 8.34 20.58
N GLN A 412 23.13 7.85 19.74
CA GLN A 412 23.46 6.43 19.66
C GLN A 412 24.86 6.21 19.11
N CYS A 413 25.60 5.27 19.72
CA CYS A 413 26.86 4.79 19.18
C CYS A 413 26.62 3.69 18.14
N ASP A 414 27.02 3.91 16.89
CA ASP A 414 26.87 2.89 15.84
C ASP A 414 27.84 1.70 16.01
N GLY A 415 28.97 1.87 16.71
CA GLY A 415 29.91 0.79 17.01
C GLY A 415 29.40 -0.29 17.99
N CYS A 416 28.61 0.10 19.01
CA CYS A 416 28.13 -0.85 20.04
C CYS A 416 26.61 -0.82 20.27
N GLY A 417 25.87 0.01 19.53
CA GLY A 417 24.42 0.16 19.63
C GLY A 417 23.91 0.88 20.87
N HIS A 418 24.79 1.28 21.81
CA HIS A 418 24.40 1.93 23.06
C HIS A 418 23.82 3.33 22.82
N LEU A 419 22.67 3.61 23.43
CA LEU A 419 22.11 4.96 23.50
C LEU A 419 22.95 5.80 24.46
N VAL A 420 23.39 6.96 24.00
CA VAL A 420 24.26 7.88 24.74
C VAL A 420 23.59 9.25 24.76
N ASN A 421 23.84 10.05 25.80
CA ASN A 421 23.50 11.47 25.71
C ASN A 421 24.67 12.22 25.05
N ALA A 422 24.37 13.25 24.27
CA ALA A 422 25.39 14.02 23.57
C ALA A 422 26.43 14.65 24.53
N THR A 423 26.01 15.02 25.74
CA THR A 423 26.88 15.55 26.80
C THR A 423 27.86 14.52 27.37
N ASP A 424 27.57 13.22 27.20
CA ASP A 424 28.39 12.12 27.72
C ASP A 424 29.48 11.68 26.73
N LEU A 425 29.45 12.19 25.49
CA LEU A 425 30.46 11.90 24.48
C LEU A 425 31.82 12.47 24.91
N ILE A 426 32.87 11.66 24.72
CA ILE A 426 34.25 12.08 24.91
C ILE A 426 34.66 12.86 23.66
N SER A 427 35.32 14.01 23.83
CA SER A 427 35.75 14.86 22.72
C SER A 427 34.62 15.15 21.71
N PRO A 428 33.48 15.71 22.16
CA PRO A 428 32.39 16.01 21.26
C PRO A 428 32.85 17.05 20.23
N ARG A 429 32.30 16.96 19.02
CA ARG A 429 32.57 17.87 17.92
C ARG A 429 31.27 18.19 17.20
N CYS A 430 31.16 19.44 16.74
CA CYS A 430 30.05 19.90 15.94
C CYS A 430 30.17 19.33 14.52
N LYS A 431 29.17 18.58 14.06
CA LYS A 431 29.15 18.02 12.70
C LYS A 431 29.16 19.10 11.60
N VAL A 432 28.75 20.32 11.92
CA VAL A 432 28.66 21.44 10.98
C VAL A 432 30.01 22.10 10.73
N CYS A 433 30.80 22.38 11.77
CA CYS A 433 32.05 23.14 11.66
C CYS A 433 33.29 22.41 12.18
N GLY A 434 33.15 21.22 12.76
CA GLY A 434 34.24 20.43 13.35
C GLY A 434 34.69 20.90 14.73
N ASN A 435 34.33 22.10 15.18
CA ASN A 435 34.78 22.64 16.46
C ASN A 435 34.15 21.92 17.67
N ARG A 436 34.89 21.91 18.78
CA ARG A 436 34.44 21.34 20.05
C ARG A 436 33.33 22.21 20.67
N PRO A 437 32.13 21.67 20.93
CA PRO A 437 31.09 22.37 21.66
C PRO A 437 31.36 22.38 23.16
N ILE A 438 30.76 23.35 23.86
CA ILE A 438 30.79 23.48 25.32
C ILE A 438 29.45 23.07 25.92
N VAL A 439 29.45 22.54 27.14
CA VAL A 439 28.21 22.28 27.89
C VAL A 439 27.71 23.60 28.46
N LYS A 440 26.48 23.98 28.12
CA LYS A 440 25.83 25.20 28.63
C LYS A 440 24.42 24.87 29.13
N LYS A 441 24.08 25.45 30.28
CA LYS A 441 22.74 25.37 30.86
C LYS A 441 21.74 26.16 30.01
N SER A 442 20.63 25.51 29.70
CA SER A 442 19.55 26.05 28.88
C SER A 442 18.22 25.82 29.60
N GLN A 443 17.48 26.90 29.88
CA GLN A 443 16.15 26.79 30.47
C GLN A 443 15.15 26.23 29.46
N GLN A 444 14.33 25.28 29.87
CA GLN A 444 13.33 24.62 29.03
C GLN A 444 12.00 24.50 29.77
N PHE A 445 10.90 24.55 29.00
CA PHE A 445 9.58 24.21 29.51
C PHE A 445 9.25 22.74 29.28
N PHE A 446 8.58 22.14 30.25
CA PHE A 446 8.09 20.76 30.20
C PHE A 446 6.58 20.73 30.46
N LEU A 447 5.86 19.90 29.73
CA LEU A 447 4.50 19.53 30.12
C LEU A 447 4.55 18.50 31.25
N ASP A 448 3.88 18.79 32.35
CA ASP A 448 3.67 17.90 33.49
C ASP A 448 2.59 16.84 33.18
N LEU A 449 2.94 15.88 32.30
CA LEU A 449 2.07 14.75 31.99
C LEU A 449 1.64 13.92 33.21
N PRO A 450 2.47 13.68 34.24
CA PRO A 450 2.02 12.99 35.45
C PRO A 450 0.72 13.57 36.04
N LYS A 451 0.59 14.91 36.11
CA LYS A 451 -0.64 15.55 36.61
C LYS A 451 -1.87 15.32 35.73
N LEU A 452 -1.69 14.96 34.47
CA LEU A 452 -2.77 14.72 33.49
C LEU A 452 -3.12 13.23 33.35
N GLU A 453 -2.33 12.34 33.92
CA GLU A 453 -2.42 10.90 33.71
C GLU A 453 -3.80 10.33 34.03
N ASN A 454 -4.40 10.73 35.16
CA ASN A 454 -5.72 10.25 35.56
C ASN A 454 -6.82 10.70 34.58
N LYS A 455 -6.79 11.97 34.14
CA LYS A 455 -7.73 12.51 33.15
C LYS A 455 -7.60 11.78 31.80
N LEU A 456 -6.36 11.50 31.39
CA LEU A 456 -6.08 10.75 30.16
C LEU A 456 -6.61 9.32 30.23
N LYS A 457 -6.36 8.61 31.33
CA LYS A 457 -6.86 7.24 31.56
C LYS A 457 -8.39 7.19 31.56
N GLU A 458 -9.03 8.14 32.24
CA GLU A 458 -10.49 8.25 32.26
C GLU A 458 -11.05 8.47 30.86
N TRP A 459 -10.52 9.44 30.11
CA TRP A 459 -10.92 9.70 28.75
C TRP A 459 -10.65 8.51 27.81
N SER A 460 -9.45 7.93 27.85
CA SER A 460 -9.06 6.84 26.95
C SER A 460 -9.96 5.61 27.14
N SER A 461 -10.33 5.29 28.39
CA SER A 461 -11.23 4.17 28.70
C SER A 461 -12.61 4.29 28.02
N LYS A 462 -13.06 5.51 27.71
CA LYS A 462 -14.34 5.77 27.05
C LYS A 462 -14.27 5.60 25.53
N VAL A 463 -13.10 5.80 24.92
CA VAL A 463 -12.93 5.87 23.45
C VAL A 463 -12.07 4.76 22.86
N GLU A 464 -11.27 4.04 23.65
CA GLU A 464 -10.30 3.04 23.16
C GLU A 464 -10.91 1.91 22.30
N LYS A 465 -12.20 1.61 22.50
CA LYS A 465 -12.94 0.64 21.68
C LYS A 465 -13.06 1.08 20.22
N GLY A 466 -13.09 2.38 19.98
CA GLY A 466 -13.11 2.98 18.64
C GLY A 466 -11.74 3.08 17.97
N TRP A 467 -10.66 2.63 18.62
CA TRP A 467 -9.32 2.65 18.06
C TRP A 467 -9.02 1.38 17.27
N SER A 468 -8.10 1.46 16.31
CA SER A 468 -7.52 0.27 15.68
C SER A 468 -6.79 -0.63 16.70
N SER A 469 -6.65 -1.92 16.38
CA SER A 469 -5.86 -2.85 17.21
C SER A 469 -4.43 -2.36 17.40
N VAL A 470 -3.81 -1.87 16.33
CA VAL A 470 -2.45 -1.29 16.33
C VAL A 470 -2.36 -0.13 17.31
N ALA A 471 -3.28 0.84 17.24
CA ALA A 471 -3.28 1.99 18.13
C ALA A 471 -3.41 1.59 19.60
N ARG A 472 -4.31 0.64 19.93
CA ARG A 472 -4.45 0.13 21.30
C ARG A 472 -3.17 -0.52 21.82
N VAL A 473 -2.52 -1.35 20.99
CA VAL A 473 -1.28 -2.03 21.36
C VAL A 473 -0.16 -1.02 21.63
N VAL A 474 -0.03 0.01 20.80
CA VAL A 474 1.01 1.04 20.97
C VAL A 474 0.73 1.97 22.15
N ALA A 475 -0.52 2.36 22.38
CA ALA A 475 -0.88 3.28 23.46
C ALA A 475 -0.84 2.61 24.86
N LYS A 476 -1.10 1.31 24.95
CA LYS A 476 -1.24 0.59 26.22
C LYS A 476 -0.01 0.69 27.14
N PRO A 477 1.25 0.47 26.67
CA PRO A 477 2.43 0.63 27.51
C PRO A 477 2.57 2.06 28.06
N TRP A 478 2.28 3.08 27.25
CA TRP A 478 2.36 4.49 27.67
C TRP A 478 1.40 4.81 28.82
N LEU A 479 0.18 4.27 28.77
CA LEU A 479 -0.81 4.47 29.83
C LEU A 479 -0.54 3.61 31.08
N ARG A 480 0.16 2.48 30.93
CA ARG A 480 0.47 1.56 32.04
C ARG A 480 1.70 1.99 32.84
N ASP A 481 2.79 2.36 32.16
CA ASP A 481 4.14 2.48 32.75
C ASP A 481 4.38 3.81 33.50
N GLY A 482 3.37 4.68 33.54
CA GLY A 482 3.44 6.01 34.15
C GLY A 482 3.98 7.06 33.19
N LEU A 483 3.29 8.20 33.09
CA LEU A 483 3.70 9.28 32.20
C LEU A 483 4.79 10.14 32.85
N LYS A 484 5.75 10.61 32.05
CA LYS A 484 6.86 11.45 32.50
C LYS A 484 6.74 12.86 31.95
N PRO A 485 7.26 13.90 32.62
CA PRO A 485 7.33 15.23 32.04
C PRO A 485 8.02 15.23 30.67
N ARG A 486 7.51 16.02 29.72
CA ARG A 486 8.03 16.09 28.35
C ARG A 486 8.41 17.51 27.99
N CYS A 487 9.65 17.70 27.53
CA CYS A 487 10.16 19.00 27.11
C CYS A 487 9.44 19.49 25.84
N ILE A 488 8.84 20.67 25.91
CA ILE A 488 8.04 21.29 24.84
C ILE A 488 8.74 22.48 24.17
N THR A 489 9.98 22.81 24.56
CA THR A 489 10.77 23.89 23.94
C THR A 489 12.08 23.37 23.35
N ARG A 490 12.62 24.08 22.37
CA ARG A 490 13.90 23.77 21.71
C ARG A 490 14.66 25.05 21.41
N ASP A 491 15.98 24.94 21.47
CA ASP A 491 16.93 25.97 21.02
C ASP A 491 17.15 25.87 19.51
N LEU A 492 16.10 26.19 18.75
CA LEU A 492 16.12 26.23 17.28
C LEU A 492 15.67 27.62 16.81
N LYS A 493 16.00 27.97 15.57
CA LYS A 493 15.55 29.22 14.95
C LYS A 493 14.26 29.00 14.15
N TRP A 494 14.10 27.82 13.55
CA TRP A 494 12.95 27.45 12.74
C TRP A 494 11.86 26.73 13.54
N GLY A 495 10.94 27.52 14.08
CA GLY A 495 9.81 27.05 14.87
C GLY A 495 8.94 28.22 15.34
N ILE A 496 7.89 27.91 16.10
CA ILE A 496 7.02 28.93 16.69
C ILE A 496 7.69 29.53 17.93
N PRO A 497 7.87 30.85 18.00
CA PRO A 497 8.52 31.49 19.14
C PRO A 497 7.70 31.34 20.42
N VAL A 498 8.39 31.14 21.54
CA VAL A 498 7.76 31.01 22.87
C VAL A 498 7.46 32.41 23.43
N PRO A 499 6.21 32.73 23.81
CA PRO A 499 5.80 34.08 24.19
C PRO A 499 6.10 34.38 25.67
N ILE A 500 7.33 34.10 26.13
CA ILE A 500 7.78 34.31 27.51
C ILE A 500 9.13 35.03 27.52
N LYS A 501 9.27 36.02 28.40
CA LYS A 501 10.53 36.73 28.61
C LYS A 501 11.65 35.75 29.02
N GLY A 502 12.81 35.84 28.39
CA GLY A 502 13.93 34.91 28.56
C GLY A 502 13.91 33.69 27.63
N PHE A 503 12.89 33.58 26.76
CA PHE A 503 12.77 32.52 25.74
C PHE A 503 12.78 33.09 24.31
N GLU A 504 13.29 34.30 24.10
CA GLU A 504 13.25 35.02 22.81
C GLU A 504 13.97 34.27 21.68
N ASN A 505 14.99 33.47 22.01
CA ASN A 505 15.77 32.66 21.07
C ASN A 505 15.37 31.17 21.09
N LYS A 506 14.17 30.86 21.56
CA LYS A 506 13.64 29.49 21.67
C LYS A 506 12.32 29.37 20.94
N VAL A 507 12.08 28.16 20.44
CA VAL A 507 10.84 27.80 19.77
C VAL A 507 10.18 26.63 20.48
N PHE A 508 8.89 26.43 20.22
CA PHE A 508 8.22 25.21 20.62
C PHE A 508 8.80 23.99 19.89
N TYR A 509 8.85 22.87 20.60
CA TYR A 509 9.20 21.59 20.03
C TYR A 509 8.13 21.14 19.03
N VAL A 510 8.54 20.65 17.86
CA VAL A 510 7.61 20.30 16.77
C VAL A 510 6.49 19.36 17.19
N TRP A 511 6.77 18.40 18.09
CA TRP A 511 5.75 17.45 18.55
C TRP A 511 4.78 18.02 19.60
N PHE A 512 5.04 19.23 20.11
CA PHE A 512 4.06 20.00 20.86
C PHE A 512 3.13 20.77 19.92
N ASP A 513 3.66 21.43 18.88
CA ASP A 513 2.87 22.33 18.06
C ASP A 513 2.17 21.65 16.87
N ALA A 514 2.78 20.63 16.25
CA ALA A 514 2.27 19.97 15.05
C ALA A 514 0.82 19.48 15.17
N PRO A 515 0.36 18.87 16.29
CA PRO A 515 -1.05 18.48 16.43
C PRO A 515 -2.03 19.68 16.41
N PHE A 516 -1.62 20.87 16.85
CA PHE A 516 -2.44 22.07 16.70
C PHE A 516 -2.59 22.52 15.25
N GLY A 517 -1.73 21.99 14.36
CA GLY A 517 -1.83 22.12 12.90
C GLY A 517 -3.22 21.74 12.39
N TYR A 518 -3.87 20.72 12.94
CA TYR A 518 -5.23 20.37 12.52
C TYR A 518 -6.24 21.49 12.80
N ILE A 519 -6.10 22.19 13.93
CA ILE A 519 -6.98 23.30 14.32
C ILE A 519 -6.66 24.54 13.47
N SER A 520 -5.39 24.89 13.31
CA SER A 520 -4.96 26.07 12.55
C SER A 520 -5.26 25.96 11.06
N ILE A 521 -5.09 24.78 10.48
CA ILE A 521 -5.48 24.49 9.10
C ILE A 521 -7.00 24.60 8.93
N THR A 522 -7.79 24.13 9.91
CA THR A 522 -9.24 24.31 9.89
C THR A 522 -9.64 25.78 10.04
N LYS A 523 -8.93 26.56 10.88
CA LYS A 523 -9.10 28.03 11.00
C LYS A 523 -8.80 28.74 9.69
N LYS A 524 -7.83 28.24 8.92
CA LYS A 524 -7.52 28.78 7.59
C LYS A 524 -8.60 28.44 6.56
N TYR A 525 -9.16 27.25 6.66
CA TYR A 525 -10.28 26.80 5.83
C TYR A 525 -11.56 27.62 6.08
N THR A 526 -11.89 27.89 7.33
CA THR A 526 -13.12 28.60 7.71
C THR A 526 -12.97 29.40 9.00
N LYS A 527 -13.60 30.59 9.04
CA LYS A 527 -13.63 31.43 10.26
C LYS A 527 -14.44 30.77 11.37
N GLU A 528 -15.39 29.91 11.03
CA GLU A 528 -16.27 29.18 11.95
C GLU A 528 -15.64 27.86 12.47
N TYR A 529 -14.30 27.69 12.39
CA TYR A 529 -13.59 26.44 12.75
C TYR A 529 -13.91 25.91 14.16
N GLN A 530 -14.28 26.80 15.08
CA GLN A 530 -14.67 26.44 16.44
C GLN A 530 -15.92 25.55 16.47
N GLN A 531 -16.79 25.59 15.46
CA GLN A 531 -17.92 24.65 15.38
C GLN A 531 -17.46 23.20 15.26
N TRP A 532 -16.28 22.95 14.67
CA TRP A 532 -15.68 21.62 14.57
C TRP A 532 -14.80 21.27 15.78
N TRP A 533 -14.02 22.24 16.28
CA TRP A 533 -12.98 21.98 17.28
C TRP A 533 -13.34 22.34 18.72
N LYS A 534 -14.35 23.19 18.95
CA LYS A 534 -14.86 23.59 20.26
C LYS A 534 -16.40 23.69 20.21
N PRO A 535 -17.10 22.61 19.79
CA PRO A 535 -18.55 22.61 19.65
C PRO A 535 -19.21 22.76 21.03
N LYS A 536 -20.39 23.41 21.06
CA LYS A 536 -21.20 23.55 22.29
C LYS A 536 -22.29 22.48 22.35
N ASP A 537 -23.24 22.53 21.41
CA ASP A 537 -24.44 21.68 21.40
C ASP A 537 -24.49 20.72 20.19
N ILE A 538 -23.34 20.44 19.59
CA ILE A 538 -23.21 19.61 18.39
C ILE A 538 -22.18 18.52 18.65
N GLN A 539 -22.57 17.27 18.43
CA GLN A 539 -21.65 16.15 18.54
C GLN A 539 -20.77 16.07 17.30
N ILE A 540 -19.45 16.02 17.51
CA ILE A 540 -18.43 15.82 16.48
C ILE A 540 -17.71 14.50 16.77
N ASP A 541 -17.66 13.62 15.78
CA ASP A 541 -16.87 12.39 15.85
C ASP A 541 -15.55 12.61 15.11
N LEU A 542 -14.45 12.76 15.87
CA LEU A 542 -13.10 12.95 15.32
C LEU A 542 -12.43 11.61 15.02
N TYR A 543 -12.09 11.40 13.75
CA TYR A 543 -11.30 10.31 13.22
C TYR A 543 -9.90 10.81 12.83
N GLN A 544 -8.85 10.12 13.30
CA GLN A 544 -7.46 10.43 12.94
C GLN A 544 -6.78 9.22 12.32
N PHE A 545 -6.22 9.40 11.12
CA PHE A 545 -5.55 8.35 10.35
C PHE A 545 -4.03 8.59 10.33
N MET A 546 -3.25 7.58 10.72
CA MET A 546 -1.80 7.68 10.83
C MET A 546 -1.08 6.33 10.79
N ALA A 547 0.24 6.35 10.67
CA ALA A 547 1.08 5.18 10.98
C ALA A 547 1.31 5.03 12.50
N LYS A 548 1.69 3.82 12.93
CA LYS A 548 1.81 3.44 14.36
C LYS A 548 2.77 4.30 15.19
N ASP A 549 3.78 4.89 14.56
CA ASP A 549 4.76 5.80 15.18
C ASP A 549 4.12 7.09 15.70
N ASN A 550 3.04 7.56 15.09
CA ASN A 550 2.33 8.77 15.50
C ASN A 550 1.33 8.55 16.65
N VAL A 551 1.06 7.30 17.04
CA VAL A 551 0.05 6.96 18.04
C VAL A 551 0.30 7.65 19.39
N PRO A 552 1.51 7.65 19.99
CA PRO A 552 1.72 8.30 21.28
C PRO A 552 1.38 9.80 21.27
N PHE A 553 1.60 10.48 20.14
CA PHE A 553 1.32 11.91 20.03
C PHE A 553 -0.18 12.21 19.97
N HIS A 554 -0.99 11.28 19.47
CA HIS A 554 -2.44 11.48 19.29
C HIS A 554 -3.29 10.76 20.34
N ALA A 555 -2.78 9.69 20.95
CA ALA A 555 -3.41 8.99 22.05
C ALA A 555 -3.04 9.59 23.42
N ILE A 556 -1.87 10.23 23.54
CA ILE A 556 -1.36 10.76 24.81
C ILE A 556 -1.17 12.27 24.74
N MET A 557 -0.24 12.75 23.89
CA MET A 557 0.25 14.13 23.96
C MET A 557 -0.84 15.17 23.63
N PHE A 558 -1.45 15.07 22.46
CA PHE A 558 -2.45 16.03 22.01
C PHE A 558 -3.71 16.05 22.88
N PRO A 559 -4.31 14.90 23.26
CA PRO A 559 -5.38 14.88 24.25
C PRO A 559 -4.96 15.51 25.58
N ALA A 560 -3.70 15.31 26.03
CA ALA A 560 -3.20 15.94 27.24
C ALA A 560 -3.20 17.46 27.13
N TYR A 561 -2.78 18.01 25.99
CA TYR A 561 -2.80 19.46 25.75
C TYR A 561 -4.23 20.02 25.81
N LEU A 562 -5.18 19.35 25.15
CA LEU A 562 -6.58 19.77 25.10
C LEU A 562 -7.26 19.66 26.47
N LEU A 563 -7.01 18.58 27.22
CA LEU A 563 -7.52 18.36 28.56
C LEU A 563 -6.90 19.31 29.59
N ALA A 564 -5.63 19.68 29.42
CA ALA A 564 -4.95 20.66 30.26
C ALA A 564 -5.49 22.08 30.04
N ALA A 565 -5.82 22.44 28.79
CA ALA A 565 -6.44 23.72 28.49
C ALA A 565 -7.87 23.82 29.07
N ASN A 566 -8.58 22.68 29.18
CA ASN A 566 -9.89 22.56 29.81
C ASN A 566 -10.97 23.52 29.24
N GLU A 567 -11.01 23.64 27.91
CA GLU A 567 -11.93 24.56 27.21
C GLU A 567 -13.03 23.86 26.42
N GLY A 568 -13.21 22.54 26.57
CA GLY A 568 -14.23 21.80 25.82
C GLY A 568 -13.89 21.60 24.33
N TYR A 569 -12.61 21.41 24.00
CA TYR A 569 -12.21 21.05 22.65
C TYR A 569 -12.64 19.63 22.27
N THR A 570 -12.91 19.41 20.99
CA THR A 570 -13.17 18.09 20.40
C THR A 570 -11.96 17.19 20.62
N LEU A 571 -12.17 16.09 21.34
CA LEU A 571 -11.17 15.06 21.55
C LEU A 571 -11.30 13.95 20.52
N LEU A 572 -10.19 13.25 20.27
CA LEU A 572 -10.12 12.08 19.41
C LEU A 572 -11.14 11.01 19.86
N LYS A 573 -11.93 10.49 18.91
CA LYS A 573 -12.86 9.37 19.17
C LYS A 573 -12.38 8.08 18.52
N HIS A 574 -11.86 8.16 17.30
CA HIS A 574 -11.43 7.02 16.51
C HIS A 574 -9.99 7.18 16.01
N LEU A 575 -9.08 6.33 16.50
CA LEU A 575 -7.66 6.34 16.13
C LEU A 575 -7.33 5.21 15.17
N MET A 576 -7.25 5.53 13.89
CA MET A 576 -7.02 4.57 12.81
C MET A 576 -5.53 4.53 12.46
N ALA A 577 -4.78 3.73 13.24
CA ALA A 577 -3.36 3.50 13.02
C ALA A 577 -3.13 2.27 12.13
N THR A 578 -2.11 2.33 11.27
CA THR A 578 -1.64 1.19 10.47
C THR A 578 -0.25 0.72 10.89
N GLU A 579 0.03 -0.54 10.60
CA GLU A 579 1.39 -1.09 10.53
C GLU A 579 2.11 -0.53 9.28
N TYR A 580 3.36 -0.96 9.02
CA TYR A 580 4.14 -0.44 7.90
C TYR A 580 3.85 -1.19 6.60
N LEU A 581 3.87 -0.45 5.49
CA LEU A 581 4.02 -1.02 4.17
C LEU A 581 5.52 -1.06 3.82
N ASN A 582 6.05 -2.25 3.64
CA ASN A 582 7.40 -2.50 3.11
C ASN A 582 7.36 -2.56 1.57
N TYR A 583 8.53 -2.54 0.94
CA TYR A 583 8.68 -2.62 -0.50
C TYR A 583 9.46 -3.88 -0.86
N GLU A 584 8.78 -4.81 -1.54
CA GLU A 584 9.28 -6.16 -1.82
C GLU A 584 9.72 -6.84 -0.51
N ASP A 585 10.98 -7.26 -0.42
CA ASP A 585 11.62 -7.90 0.73
C ASP A 585 12.35 -6.90 1.65
N THR A 586 12.21 -5.60 1.40
CA THR A 586 13.00 -4.54 2.05
C THR A 586 12.15 -3.31 2.42
N LYS A 587 12.78 -2.31 3.04
CA LYS A 587 12.13 -1.02 3.36
C LYS A 587 12.35 -0.01 2.25
N PHE A 588 11.39 0.89 2.08
CA PHE A 588 11.57 2.09 1.25
C PHE A 588 12.84 2.85 1.67
N SER A 589 13.66 3.26 0.70
CA SER A 589 14.90 3.97 0.97
C SER A 589 15.23 4.95 -0.16
N LYS A 590 15.07 6.24 0.13
CA LYS A 590 15.39 7.31 -0.82
C LYS A 590 16.88 7.37 -1.14
N SER A 591 17.75 7.20 -0.15
CA SER A 591 19.21 7.24 -0.33
C SER A 591 19.73 6.09 -1.21
N ARG A 592 19.12 4.90 -1.10
CA ARG A 592 19.44 3.72 -1.93
C ARG A 592 18.64 3.63 -3.23
N GLY A 593 17.65 4.51 -3.43
CA GLY A 593 16.75 4.48 -4.58
C GLY A 593 15.80 3.27 -4.60
N ILE A 594 15.49 2.71 -3.43
CA ILE A 594 14.64 1.51 -3.29
C ILE A 594 13.20 1.94 -3.02
N GLY A 595 12.29 1.48 -3.87
CA GLY A 595 10.85 1.71 -3.73
C GLY A 595 10.29 2.80 -4.63
N VAL A 596 8.97 2.80 -4.77
CA VAL A 596 8.22 3.79 -5.55
C VAL A 596 7.85 4.97 -4.67
N PHE A 597 8.25 6.17 -5.09
CA PHE A 597 7.82 7.41 -4.46
C PHE A 597 6.60 7.99 -5.18
N GLY A 598 5.87 8.90 -4.52
CA GLY A 598 4.64 9.47 -5.05
C GLY A 598 4.81 10.19 -6.38
N THR A 599 5.98 10.80 -6.61
CA THR A 599 6.37 11.40 -7.89
C THR A 599 6.55 10.35 -8.98
N ASP A 600 7.11 9.20 -8.62
CA ASP A 600 7.48 8.14 -9.56
C ASP A 600 6.26 7.34 -10.05
N ALA A 601 5.23 7.22 -9.21
CA ALA A 601 4.01 6.46 -9.50
C ALA A 601 3.33 6.96 -10.78
N ARG A 602 3.34 8.27 -11.01
CA ARG A 602 2.81 8.92 -12.22
C ARG A 602 3.52 8.46 -13.50
N ASP A 603 4.84 8.30 -13.42
CA ASP A 603 5.68 8.01 -14.58
C ASP A 603 5.70 6.51 -14.96
N THR A 604 4.97 5.68 -14.21
CA THR A 604 4.87 4.24 -14.49
C THR A 604 3.91 3.90 -15.63
N GLY A 605 3.03 4.83 -16.01
CA GLY A 605 1.92 4.57 -16.94
C GLY A 605 0.76 3.78 -16.32
N ILE A 606 0.86 3.35 -15.06
CA ILE A 606 -0.22 2.70 -14.31
C ILE A 606 -1.15 3.80 -13.76
N PRO A 607 -2.47 3.75 -14.04
CA PRO A 607 -3.41 4.76 -13.54
C PRO A 607 -3.46 4.83 -12.01
N ALA A 608 -3.68 6.04 -11.47
CA ALA A 608 -3.77 6.28 -10.02
C ALA A 608 -4.76 5.32 -9.31
N ASP A 609 -5.91 5.04 -9.90
CA ASP A 609 -6.91 4.16 -9.31
C ASP A 609 -6.43 2.71 -9.14
N VAL A 610 -5.55 2.23 -10.02
CA VAL A 610 -4.94 0.89 -9.88
C VAL A 610 -3.99 0.86 -8.70
N TRP A 611 -3.23 1.94 -8.47
CA TRP A 611 -2.42 2.12 -7.26
C TRP A 611 -3.29 2.17 -6.01
N ARG A 612 -4.36 2.96 -6.02
CA ARG A 612 -5.29 3.08 -4.89
C ARG A 612 -5.92 1.74 -4.53
N PHE A 613 -6.40 1.00 -5.54
CA PHE A 613 -6.95 -0.34 -5.38
C PHE A 613 -5.94 -1.28 -4.71
N TYR A 614 -4.74 -1.39 -5.27
CA TYR A 614 -3.76 -2.35 -4.76
C TYR A 614 -3.31 -2.00 -3.36
N LEU A 615 -3.00 -0.73 -3.09
CA LEU A 615 -2.61 -0.28 -1.75
C LEU A 615 -3.72 -0.49 -0.72
N ALA A 616 -4.99 -0.30 -1.08
CA ALA A 616 -6.12 -0.64 -0.20
C ALA A 616 -6.26 -2.15 0.00
N TYR A 617 -6.01 -2.95 -1.04
CA TYR A 617 -6.06 -4.42 -1.00
C TYR A 617 -4.99 -5.00 -0.08
N VAL A 618 -3.78 -4.43 -0.08
CA VAL A 618 -2.66 -4.82 0.81
C VAL A 618 -2.47 -3.88 2.00
N ARG A 619 -3.52 -3.15 2.41
CA ARG A 619 -3.43 -2.19 3.51
C ARG A 619 -2.95 -2.89 4.81
N PRO A 620 -1.91 -2.39 5.49
CA PRO A 620 -1.32 -3.01 6.68
C PRO A 620 -2.14 -2.73 7.95
N GLU A 621 -3.32 -3.35 8.08
CA GLU A 621 -4.28 -3.07 9.17
C GLU A 621 -3.94 -3.77 10.49
N THR A 622 -3.37 -4.97 10.43
CA THR A 622 -3.09 -5.81 11.62
C THR A 622 -1.63 -6.23 11.75
N GLN A 623 -0.91 -6.24 10.64
CA GLN A 623 0.51 -6.60 10.53
C GLN A 623 1.11 -5.83 9.36
N ASP A 624 2.46 -5.77 9.33
CA ASP A 624 3.17 -5.22 8.18
C ASP A 624 2.75 -5.95 6.89
N SER A 625 2.70 -5.20 5.79
CA SER A 625 2.41 -5.72 4.45
C SER A 625 3.50 -5.31 3.49
N ASN A 626 3.64 -6.03 2.39
CA ASN A 626 4.67 -5.76 1.39
C ASN A 626 4.02 -5.35 0.08
N PHE A 627 4.48 -4.25 -0.49
CA PHE A 627 4.21 -3.95 -1.90
C PHE A 627 5.01 -4.91 -2.77
N ASN A 628 4.37 -5.58 -3.73
CA ASN A 628 5.04 -6.47 -4.67
C ASN A 628 4.54 -6.25 -6.10
N TRP A 629 5.45 -6.08 -7.06
CA TRP A 629 5.10 -5.79 -8.45
C TRP A 629 4.35 -6.93 -9.14
N VAL A 630 4.72 -8.18 -8.86
CA VAL A 630 4.07 -9.36 -9.44
C VAL A 630 2.65 -9.51 -8.88
N ASP A 631 2.48 -9.27 -7.57
CA ASP A 631 1.18 -9.32 -6.92
C ASP A 631 0.27 -8.16 -7.38
N LEU A 632 0.80 -6.94 -7.55
CA LEU A 632 0.07 -5.82 -8.17
C LEU A 632 -0.51 -6.23 -9.53
N ALA A 633 0.32 -6.77 -10.42
CA ALA A 633 -0.12 -7.20 -11.74
C ALA A 633 -1.11 -8.37 -11.66
N THR A 634 -0.87 -9.32 -10.76
CA THR A 634 -1.76 -10.46 -10.52
C THR A 634 -3.14 -10.00 -10.07
N LYS A 635 -3.23 -9.11 -9.07
CA LYS A 635 -4.50 -8.60 -8.55
C LYS A 635 -5.21 -7.67 -9.53
N ASN A 636 -4.48 -6.86 -10.28
CA ASN A 636 -5.08 -6.12 -11.39
C ASN A 636 -5.72 -7.07 -12.41
N ASN A 637 -4.99 -8.09 -12.84
CA ASN A 637 -5.46 -8.98 -13.89
C ASN A 637 -6.57 -9.93 -13.40
N SER A 638 -6.50 -10.41 -12.16
CA SER A 638 -7.48 -11.35 -11.61
C SER A 638 -8.72 -10.66 -11.04
N GLU A 639 -8.56 -9.66 -10.18
CA GLU A 639 -9.67 -9.04 -9.45
C GLU A 639 -10.30 -7.89 -10.24
N LEU A 640 -9.49 -6.99 -10.81
CA LEU A 640 -10.02 -5.86 -11.57
C LEU A 640 -10.46 -6.31 -12.95
N LEU A 641 -9.57 -6.88 -13.76
CA LEU A 641 -9.87 -7.21 -15.16
C LEU A 641 -10.83 -8.41 -15.28
N ASN A 642 -10.47 -9.57 -14.71
CA ASN A 642 -11.20 -10.82 -14.93
C ASN A 642 -12.45 -11.00 -14.04
N ASN A 643 -12.57 -10.28 -12.94
CA ASN A 643 -13.74 -10.32 -12.06
C ASN A 643 -14.61 -9.06 -12.23
N PHE A 644 -14.22 -7.93 -11.63
CA PHE A 644 -15.05 -6.72 -11.61
C PHE A 644 -15.35 -6.18 -13.02
N GLY A 645 -14.30 -5.92 -13.80
CA GLY A 645 -14.37 -5.37 -15.14
C GLY A 645 -15.09 -6.30 -16.10
N ASN A 646 -14.83 -7.61 -16.04
CA ASN A 646 -15.53 -8.60 -16.84
C ASN A 646 -17.03 -8.63 -16.54
N PHE A 647 -17.44 -8.63 -15.27
CA PHE A 647 -18.86 -8.63 -14.88
C PHE A 647 -19.58 -7.42 -15.47
N VAL A 648 -19.06 -6.23 -15.17
CA VAL A 648 -19.65 -4.96 -15.57
C VAL A 648 -19.70 -4.83 -17.09
N ASN A 649 -18.59 -5.11 -17.77
CA ASN A 649 -18.52 -5.00 -19.23
C ASN A 649 -19.51 -5.97 -19.90
N ARG A 650 -19.62 -7.22 -19.42
CA ARG A 650 -20.60 -8.18 -19.96
C ARG A 650 -22.03 -7.69 -19.75
N ALA A 651 -22.38 -7.18 -18.58
CA ALA A 651 -23.73 -6.67 -18.33
C ALA A 651 -24.09 -5.54 -19.33
N LEU A 652 -23.20 -4.55 -19.46
CA LEU A 652 -23.45 -3.36 -20.30
C LEU A 652 -23.43 -3.65 -21.81
N VAL A 653 -22.47 -4.46 -22.29
CA VAL A 653 -22.41 -4.86 -23.71
C VAL A 653 -23.64 -5.67 -24.11
N PHE A 654 -24.21 -6.49 -23.22
CA PHE A 654 -25.44 -7.21 -23.53
C PHE A 654 -26.64 -6.26 -23.67
N VAL A 655 -26.75 -5.26 -22.81
CA VAL A 655 -27.80 -4.22 -22.92
C VAL A 655 -27.66 -3.44 -24.22
N GLU A 656 -26.45 -3.00 -24.56
CA GLU A 656 -26.18 -2.32 -25.84
C GLU A 656 -26.54 -3.20 -27.04
N LYS A 657 -26.09 -4.46 -27.04
CA LYS A 657 -26.21 -5.35 -28.20
C LYS A 657 -27.61 -5.87 -28.46
N TYR A 658 -28.38 -6.18 -27.41
CA TYR A 658 -29.64 -6.92 -27.56
C TYR A 658 -30.88 -6.15 -27.10
N PHE A 659 -30.71 -5.00 -26.42
CA PHE A 659 -31.81 -4.26 -25.80
C PHE A 659 -31.76 -2.76 -26.13
N GLU A 660 -31.17 -2.36 -27.26
CA GLU A 660 -31.10 -0.96 -27.74
C GLU A 660 -30.53 0.02 -26.71
N SER A 661 -29.55 -0.44 -25.91
CA SER A 661 -28.97 0.33 -24.79
C SER A 661 -30.01 0.75 -23.74
N LYS A 662 -31.14 0.05 -23.62
CA LYS A 662 -32.17 0.30 -22.61
C LYS A 662 -32.28 -0.88 -21.64
N ILE A 663 -32.40 -0.58 -20.35
CA ILE A 663 -32.60 -1.61 -19.34
C ILE A 663 -33.92 -2.36 -19.63
N PRO A 664 -33.88 -3.70 -19.83
CA PRO A 664 -35.06 -4.49 -20.13
C PRO A 664 -35.99 -4.62 -18.90
N ALA A 665 -37.20 -5.11 -19.13
CA ALA A 665 -38.12 -5.44 -18.04
C ALA A 665 -37.56 -6.54 -17.14
N ILE A 666 -37.73 -6.38 -15.82
CA ILE A 666 -37.20 -7.28 -14.78
C ILE A 666 -38.37 -8.01 -14.12
N GLU A 667 -38.49 -9.32 -14.38
CA GLU A 667 -39.49 -10.22 -13.81
C GLU A 667 -38.80 -11.22 -12.88
N LEU A 668 -38.70 -10.89 -11.59
CA LEU A 668 -37.91 -11.65 -10.62
C LEU A 668 -38.41 -13.09 -10.43
N GLN A 669 -37.46 -14.02 -10.41
CA GLN A 669 -37.64 -15.42 -10.03
C GLN A 669 -36.86 -15.74 -8.76
N GLU A 670 -37.07 -16.93 -8.19
CA GLU A 670 -36.44 -17.34 -6.93
C GLU A 670 -34.89 -17.27 -6.99
N ASP A 671 -34.27 -17.76 -8.06
CA ASP A 671 -32.82 -17.65 -8.27
C ASP A 671 -32.30 -16.20 -8.27
N ASP A 672 -33.12 -15.25 -8.73
CA ASP A 672 -32.78 -13.82 -8.73
C ASP A 672 -32.76 -13.25 -7.32
N LEU A 673 -33.77 -13.63 -6.54
CA LEU A 673 -33.91 -13.21 -5.15
C LEU A 673 -32.76 -13.79 -4.30
N VAL A 674 -32.31 -15.00 -4.60
CA VAL A 674 -31.13 -15.61 -3.96
C VAL A 674 -29.86 -14.80 -4.27
N LEU A 675 -29.61 -14.44 -5.54
CA LEU A 675 -28.47 -13.58 -5.90
C LEU A 675 -28.53 -12.24 -5.16
N LEU A 676 -29.69 -11.58 -5.20
CA LEU A 676 -29.87 -10.25 -4.61
C LEU A 676 -29.71 -10.29 -3.08
N ALA A 677 -30.15 -11.35 -2.42
CA ALA A 677 -29.92 -11.55 -0.99
C ALA A 677 -28.44 -11.78 -0.65
N LEU A 678 -27.70 -12.54 -1.46
CA LEU A 678 -26.25 -12.68 -1.29
C LEU A 678 -25.55 -11.32 -1.46
N ALA A 679 -25.91 -10.56 -2.49
CA ALA A 679 -25.37 -9.22 -2.69
C ALA A 679 -25.73 -8.27 -1.52
N GLN A 680 -26.92 -8.41 -0.92
CA GLN A 680 -27.34 -7.64 0.26
C GLN A 680 -26.50 -7.97 1.49
N ARG A 681 -26.15 -9.25 1.70
CA ARG A 681 -25.22 -9.65 2.78
C ARG A 681 -23.88 -8.95 2.61
N GLU A 682 -23.31 -9.00 1.41
CA GLU A 682 -22.04 -8.34 1.08
C GLU A 682 -22.12 -6.81 1.24
N LEU A 683 -23.22 -6.17 0.82
CA LEU A 683 -23.47 -4.74 1.04
C LEU A 683 -23.51 -4.40 2.54
N SER A 684 -24.22 -5.20 3.32
CA SER A 684 -24.34 -5.00 4.77
C SER A 684 -22.98 -5.15 5.45
N SER A 685 -22.18 -6.14 5.03
CA SER A 685 -20.81 -6.32 5.53
C SER A 685 -19.85 -5.22 5.08
N TYR A 686 -19.98 -4.71 3.85
CA TYR A 686 -19.24 -3.53 3.38
C TYR A 686 -19.50 -2.32 4.27
N ILE A 687 -20.76 -2.01 4.55
CA ILE A 687 -21.16 -0.89 5.40
C ILE A 687 -20.61 -1.08 6.80
N HIS A 688 -20.78 -2.27 7.38
CA HIS A 688 -20.24 -2.59 8.70
C HIS A 688 -18.72 -2.41 8.76
N ALA A 689 -17.98 -2.89 7.76
CA ALA A 689 -16.54 -2.73 7.69
C ALA A 689 -16.12 -1.25 7.60
N LEU A 690 -16.78 -0.46 6.75
CA LEU A 690 -16.45 0.95 6.53
C LEU A 690 -16.84 1.84 7.70
N GLU A 691 -17.96 1.61 8.40
CA GLU A 691 -18.29 2.31 9.67
C GLU A 691 -17.19 2.10 10.74
N GLN A 692 -16.49 0.96 10.70
CA GLN A 692 -15.36 0.64 11.57
C GLN A 692 -13.99 0.97 10.95
N ALA A 693 -13.98 1.63 9.78
CA ALA A 693 -12.79 1.96 8.99
C ALA A 693 -11.84 0.76 8.73
N LYS A 694 -12.42 -0.44 8.54
CA LYS A 694 -11.76 -1.66 8.04
C LYS A 694 -11.77 -1.66 6.52
N LEU A 695 -10.91 -0.82 5.94
CA LEU A 695 -10.92 -0.48 4.52
C LEU A 695 -10.57 -1.69 3.63
N ARG A 696 -9.63 -2.53 4.08
CA ARG A 696 -9.22 -3.73 3.35
C ARG A 696 -10.37 -4.73 3.21
N ASP A 697 -11.12 -4.94 4.28
CA ASP A 697 -12.24 -5.89 4.28
C ASP A 697 -13.44 -5.33 3.49
N GLY A 698 -13.70 -4.03 3.59
CA GLY A 698 -14.68 -3.36 2.74
C GLY A 698 -14.45 -3.59 1.24
N LEU A 699 -13.21 -3.43 0.77
CA LEU A 699 -12.87 -3.68 -0.64
C LEU A 699 -13.16 -5.13 -1.07
N LYS A 700 -12.94 -6.12 -0.19
CA LYS A 700 -13.23 -7.53 -0.51
C LYS A 700 -14.72 -7.75 -0.76
N HIS A 701 -15.60 -7.12 0.01
CA HIS A 701 -17.06 -7.22 -0.18
C HIS A 701 -17.51 -6.63 -1.52
N VAL A 702 -16.86 -5.55 -2.00
CA VAL A 702 -17.10 -5.02 -3.36
C VAL A 702 -16.76 -6.07 -4.43
N LEU A 703 -15.60 -6.72 -4.31
CA LEU A 703 -15.17 -7.77 -5.25
C LEU A 703 -16.02 -9.05 -5.16
N ALA A 704 -16.59 -9.33 -3.98
CA ALA A 704 -17.49 -10.47 -3.77
C ALA A 704 -18.82 -10.28 -4.49
N ILE A 705 -19.41 -9.08 -4.46
CA ILE A 705 -20.64 -8.76 -5.22
C ILE A 705 -20.41 -8.98 -6.72
N SER A 706 -19.29 -8.51 -7.29
CA SER A 706 -19.00 -8.75 -8.72
C SER A 706 -18.77 -10.23 -9.03
N LYS A 707 -18.20 -10.99 -8.08
CA LYS A 707 -18.02 -12.44 -8.21
C LYS A 707 -19.36 -13.17 -8.24
N HIS A 708 -20.30 -12.84 -7.36
CA HIS A 708 -21.66 -13.38 -7.37
C HIS A 708 -22.37 -13.06 -8.69
N GLY A 709 -22.24 -11.82 -9.18
CA GLY A 709 -22.77 -11.41 -10.48
C GLY A 709 -22.20 -12.23 -11.64
N ASN A 710 -20.88 -12.45 -11.69
CA ASN A 710 -20.23 -13.30 -12.69
C ASN A 710 -20.75 -14.75 -12.63
N GLN A 711 -20.85 -15.33 -11.44
CA GLN A 711 -21.34 -16.70 -11.25
C GLN A 711 -22.79 -16.85 -11.70
N TYR A 712 -23.63 -15.89 -11.34
CA TYR A 712 -25.03 -15.85 -11.76
C TYR A 712 -25.19 -15.72 -13.27
N MET A 713 -24.48 -14.79 -13.91
CA MET A 713 -24.45 -14.71 -15.38
C MET A 713 -23.96 -16.03 -16.00
N GLN A 714 -22.96 -16.67 -15.38
CA GLN A 714 -22.42 -17.92 -15.90
C GLN A 714 -23.42 -19.08 -15.81
N PHE A 715 -24.15 -19.17 -14.72
CA PHE A 715 -25.14 -20.21 -14.46
C PHE A 715 -26.42 -20.03 -15.29
N GLN A 716 -26.89 -18.79 -15.43
CA GLN A 716 -28.14 -18.49 -16.14
C GLN A 716 -27.99 -18.42 -17.67
N GLU A 717 -26.76 -18.35 -18.18
CA GLU A 717 -26.43 -18.36 -19.62
C GLU A 717 -27.29 -17.42 -20.50
N PRO A 718 -27.37 -16.11 -20.21
CA PRO A 718 -28.21 -15.18 -20.97
C PRO A 718 -27.85 -15.12 -22.47
N TRP A 719 -26.62 -15.44 -22.88
CA TRP A 719 -26.23 -15.52 -24.30
C TRP A 719 -26.81 -16.71 -25.06
N VAL A 720 -27.23 -17.75 -24.34
CA VAL A 720 -27.97 -18.87 -24.90
C VAL A 720 -29.45 -18.48 -24.94
N LYS A 721 -29.99 -18.03 -23.80
CA LYS A 721 -31.41 -17.68 -23.64
C LYS A 721 -31.88 -16.59 -24.61
N ILE A 722 -31.03 -15.60 -24.91
CA ILE A 722 -31.38 -14.53 -25.86
C ILE A 722 -31.63 -15.03 -27.29
N LYS A 723 -31.15 -16.24 -27.63
CA LYS A 723 -31.36 -16.90 -28.93
C LYS A 723 -32.56 -17.86 -28.93
N GLY A 724 -33.21 -18.04 -27.78
CA GLY A 724 -34.34 -18.95 -27.60
C GLY A 724 -35.69 -18.34 -27.98
N ILE A 725 -36.76 -18.92 -27.43
CA ILE A 725 -38.13 -18.43 -27.60
C ILE A 725 -38.38 -17.15 -26.79
N ASP A 726 -39.53 -16.49 -26.98
CA ASP A 726 -39.78 -15.19 -26.36
C ASP A 726 -39.76 -15.21 -24.83
N SER A 727 -40.13 -16.32 -24.18
CA SER A 727 -39.95 -16.48 -22.73
C SER A 727 -38.48 -16.52 -22.31
N ASP A 728 -37.61 -17.17 -23.09
CA ASP A 728 -36.17 -17.20 -22.83
C ASP A 728 -35.54 -15.82 -23.04
N LYS A 729 -36.00 -15.07 -24.06
CA LYS A 729 -35.56 -13.69 -24.30
C LYS A 729 -35.97 -12.77 -23.14
N ARG A 730 -37.21 -12.86 -22.64
CA ARG A 730 -37.65 -12.12 -21.44
C ARG A 730 -36.80 -12.48 -20.22
N ARG A 731 -36.50 -13.77 -20.04
CA ARG A 731 -35.64 -14.25 -18.97
C ARG A 731 -34.22 -13.67 -19.08
N ALA A 732 -33.62 -13.71 -20.28
CA ALA A 732 -32.33 -13.08 -20.56
C ALA A 732 -32.35 -11.56 -20.24
N GLY A 733 -33.45 -10.87 -20.58
CA GLY A 733 -33.69 -9.49 -20.21
C GLY A 733 -33.61 -9.28 -18.70
N THR A 734 -34.38 -10.05 -17.92
CA THR A 734 -34.37 -9.96 -16.44
C THR A 734 -32.98 -10.14 -15.86
N ILE A 735 -32.26 -11.19 -16.28
CA ILE A 735 -30.89 -11.50 -15.82
C ILE A 735 -29.97 -10.31 -16.05
N ILE A 736 -29.98 -9.75 -17.26
CA ILE A 736 -29.10 -8.63 -17.64
C ILE A 736 -29.52 -7.33 -16.94
N GLY A 737 -30.81 -7.07 -16.77
CA GLY A 737 -31.32 -5.92 -16.04
C GLY A 737 -30.90 -5.91 -14.57
N ILE A 738 -30.93 -7.08 -13.90
CA ILE A 738 -30.40 -7.25 -12.54
C ILE A 738 -28.89 -6.98 -12.52
N CYS A 739 -28.13 -7.56 -13.46
CA CYS A 739 -26.68 -7.37 -13.51
C CYS A 739 -26.28 -5.90 -13.70
N CYS A 740 -27.04 -5.14 -14.50
CA CYS A 740 -26.80 -3.70 -14.66
C CYS A 740 -27.11 -2.90 -13.39
N ASN A 741 -28.16 -3.29 -12.65
CA ASN A 741 -28.45 -2.69 -11.35
C ASN A 741 -27.35 -2.97 -10.31
N LEU A 742 -26.82 -4.20 -10.29
CA LEU A 742 -25.65 -4.52 -9.46
C LEU A 742 -24.40 -3.76 -9.91
N ALA A 743 -24.17 -3.57 -11.21
CA ALA A 743 -23.09 -2.73 -11.72
C ALA A 743 -23.25 -1.26 -11.28
N CYS A 744 -24.48 -0.75 -11.21
CA CYS A 744 -24.78 0.57 -10.66
C CYS A 744 -24.43 0.66 -9.16
N LEU A 745 -24.84 -0.31 -8.35
CA LEU A 745 -24.45 -0.39 -6.94
C LEU A 745 -22.93 -0.43 -6.77
N LEU A 746 -22.25 -1.31 -7.52
CA LEU A 746 -20.79 -1.44 -7.52
C LEU A 746 -20.08 -0.14 -7.87
N SER A 747 -20.66 0.68 -8.76
CA SER A 747 -20.10 2.01 -9.07
C SER A 747 -20.04 2.91 -7.84
N SER A 748 -21.07 2.89 -6.99
CA SER A 748 -21.10 3.64 -5.73
C SER A 748 -20.13 3.07 -4.71
N LEU A 749 -20.10 1.75 -4.53
CA LEU A 749 -19.25 1.08 -3.52
C LEU A 749 -17.75 1.14 -3.85
N LEU A 750 -17.41 1.18 -5.15
CA LEU A 750 -16.03 1.28 -5.61
C LEU A 750 -15.49 2.72 -5.49
N ALA A 751 -16.35 3.74 -5.55
CA ALA A 751 -15.94 5.14 -5.60
C ALA A 751 -15.00 5.62 -4.47
N PRO A 752 -15.14 5.15 -3.21
CA PRO A 752 -14.15 5.45 -2.18
C PRO A 752 -12.73 4.97 -2.52
N PHE A 753 -12.62 3.84 -3.22
CA PHE A 753 -11.36 3.18 -3.56
C PHE A 753 -10.81 3.65 -4.90
N MET A 754 -11.65 3.70 -5.94
CA MET A 754 -11.26 4.01 -7.33
C MET A 754 -12.21 5.07 -7.92
N PRO A 755 -12.05 6.35 -7.55
CA PRO A 755 -12.99 7.42 -7.93
C PRO A 755 -13.02 7.73 -9.44
N CYS A 756 -11.91 7.60 -10.16
CA CYS A 756 -11.92 7.81 -11.61
C CYS A 756 -12.65 6.69 -12.34
N THR A 757 -12.38 5.43 -11.98
CA THR A 757 -13.05 4.24 -12.51
C THR A 757 -14.54 4.25 -12.18
N ALA A 758 -14.92 4.65 -10.97
CA ALA A 758 -16.32 4.77 -10.59
C ALA A 758 -17.07 5.82 -11.44
N ARG A 759 -16.48 6.99 -11.71
CA ARG A 759 -17.08 8.00 -12.59
C ARG A 759 -17.22 7.51 -14.03
N GLU A 760 -16.20 6.83 -14.54
CA GLU A 760 -16.26 6.20 -15.87
C GLU A 760 -17.42 5.18 -15.93
N LEU A 761 -17.51 4.28 -14.96
CA LEU A 761 -18.61 3.32 -14.89
C LEU A 761 -19.98 4.02 -14.82
N ARG A 762 -20.13 5.06 -14.00
CA ARG A 762 -21.37 5.84 -13.93
C ARG A 762 -21.73 6.47 -15.28
N SER A 763 -20.74 6.98 -16.02
CA SER A 763 -20.94 7.49 -17.38
C SER A 763 -21.45 6.41 -18.33
N GLN A 764 -20.84 5.22 -18.30
CA GLN A 764 -21.28 4.07 -19.11
C GLN A 764 -22.68 3.58 -18.73
N LEU A 765 -23.10 3.75 -17.47
CA LEU A 765 -24.46 3.47 -16.99
C LEU A 765 -25.48 4.56 -17.37
N GLY A 766 -25.06 5.66 -18.00
CA GLY A 766 -25.95 6.78 -18.34
C GLY A 766 -26.35 7.64 -17.13
N LEU A 767 -25.53 7.64 -16.08
CA LEU A 767 -25.76 8.40 -14.84
C LEU A 767 -24.93 9.68 -14.83
N GLN A 768 -25.35 10.64 -13.99
CA GLN A 768 -24.55 11.84 -13.74
C GLN A 768 -23.21 11.49 -13.06
N THR A 769 -22.15 12.16 -13.51
CA THR A 769 -20.75 11.93 -13.08
C THR A 769 -20.26 12.97 -12.07
N ASN A 770 -21.08 13.96 -11.74
CA ASN A 770 -20.82 14.99 -10.74
C ASN A 770 -20.84 14.44 -9.30
N ASN A 771 -21.52 13.32 -9.07
CA ASN A 771 -21.53 12.59 -7.81
C ASN A 771 -21.22 11.11 -8.02
N TYR A 772 -20.81 10.44 -6.93
CA TYR A 772 -20.44 9.03 -6.95
C TYR A 772 -21.63 8.08 -6.68
N GLY A 773 -22.85 8.62 -6.54
CA GLY A 773 -24.02 7.87 -6.07
C GLY A 773 -23.99 7.65 -4.55
N TYR A 774 -25.17 7.57 -3.93
CA TYR A 774 -25.31 7.26 -2.51
C TYR A 774 -24.93 5.79 -2.27
N ILE A 775 -24.69 5.42 -1.01
CA ILE A 775 -24.47 4.02 -0.62
C ILE A 775 -25.70 3.62 0.21
N PRO A 776 -26.62 2.81 -0.34
CA PRO A 776 -27.82 2.42 0.38
C PRO A 776 -27.53 1.37 1.44
N ASP A 777 -28.42 1.30 2.43
CA ASP A 777 -28.44 0.19 3.39
C ASP A 777 -29.04 -1.09 2.77
N GLU A 778 -29.88 -0.92 1.73
CA GLU A 778 -30.61 -2.01 1.09
C GLU A 778 -30.48 -1.98 -0.45
N ILE A 779 -30.39 -3.16 -1.07
CA ILE A 779 -30.37 -3.31 -2.51
C ILE A 779 -31.76 -3.02 -3.08
N THR A 780 -31.79 -2.18 -4.11
CA THR A 780 -32.99 -1.80 -4.82
C THR A 780 -32.71 -1.63 -6.32
N SER A 781 -33.77 -1.50 -7.12
CA SER A 781 -33.68 -1.23 -8.55
C SER A 781 -33.40 0.27 -8.79
N ILE A 782 -32.12 0.62 -8.91
CA ILE A 782 -31.65 2.00 -9.15
C ILE A 782 -31.84 2.39 -10.63
N LEU A 783 -31.69 1.43 -11.54
CA LEU A 783 -31.87 1.61 -12.98
C LEU A 783 -33.22 1.01 -13.40
N PRO A 784 -34.26 1.85 -13.59
CA PRO A 784 -35.59 1.36 -13.93
C PRO A 784 -35.64 0.82 -15.36
N THR A 785 -36.64 -0.02 -15.64
CA THR A 785 -36.97 -0.48 -17.00
C THR A 785 -37.07 0.72 -17.96
N GLY A 786 -36.41 0.61 -19.12
CA GLY A 786 -36.36 1.65 -20.14
C GLY A 786 -35.26 2.70 -19.93
N HIS A 787 -34.56 2.70 -18.79
CA HIS A 787 -33.40 3.57 -18.57
C HIS A 787 -32.35 3.35 -19.66
N LYS A 788 -31.87 4.44 -20.27
CA LYS A 788 -30.89 4.38 -21.36
C LYS A 788 -29.48 4.47 -20.80
N ILE A 789 -28.67 3.44 -21.02
CA ILE A 789 -27.25 3.43 -20.64
C ILE A 789 -26.40 4.24 -21.63
N GLY A 790 -25.18 4.58 -21.20
CA GLY A 790 -24.15 5.18 -22.05
C GLY A 790 -23.46 4.14 -22.94
N LYS A 791 -22.28 4.49 -23.46
CA LYS A 791 -21.49 3.60 -24.32
C LYS A 791 -20.60 2.68 -23.46
N PRO A 792 -20.77 1.34 -23.50
CA PRO A 792 -19.91 0.42 -22.78
C PRO A 792 -18.46 0.47 -23.28
N SER A 793 -17.49 0.35 -22.36
CA SER A 793 -16.08 0.17 -22.72
C SER A 793 -15.29 -0.57 -21.62
N PRO A 794 -14.20 -1.29 -21.96
CA PRO A 794 -13.39 -1.96 -20.96
C PRO A 794 -12.79 -0.99 -19.92
N LEU A 795 -13.09 -1.22 -18.64
CA LEU A 795 -12.63 -0.35 -17.54
C LEU A 795 -11.15 -0.51 -17.20
N PHE A 796 -10.58 -1.68 -17.44
CA PHE A 796 -9.22 -2.02 -17.02
C PHE A 796 -8.40 -2.57 -18.17
N LYS A 797 -7.10 -2.35 -18.09
CA LYS A 797 -6.11 -2.92 -18.99
C LYS A 797 -5.28 -3.96 -18.25
N LYS A 798 -4.87 -4.99 -18.98
CA LYS A 798 -3.94 -5.99 -18.44
C LYS A 798 -2.58 -5.33 -18.19
N ILE A 799 -1.95 -5.67 -17.08
CA ILE A 799 -0.55 -5.34 -16.82
C ILE A 799 0.28 -6.52 -17.32
N GLU A 800 1.16 -6.26 -18.29
CA GLU A 800 1.99 -7.30 -18.91
C GLU A 800 3.25 -7.58 -18.08
N GLU A 801 3.70 -8.83 -18.08
CA GLU A 801 4.87 -9.28 -17.30
C GLU A 801 6.15 -8.51 -17.65
N LYS A 802 6.32 -8.14 -18.93
CA LYS A 802 7.44 -7.30 -19.38
C LYS A 802 7.47 -5.91 -18.71
N ASP A 803 6.29 -5.33 -18.47
CA ASP A 803 6.15 -3.99 -17.87
C ASP A 803 6.44 -4.09 -16.37
N VAL A 804 5.97 -5.16 -15.73
CA VAL A 804 6.28 -5.52 -14.34
C VAL A 804 7.78 -5.63 -14.12
N GLU A 805 8.48 -6.42 -14.94
CA GLU A 805 9.92 -6.63 -14.76
C GLU A 805 10.71 -5.34 -15.01
N THR A 806 10.31 -4.54 -16.00
CA THR A 806 10.92 -3.24 -16.29
C THR A 806 10.80 -2.29 -15.10
N LEU A 807 9.59 -2.15 -14.55
CA LEU A 807 9.33 -1.27 -13.41
C LEU A 807 9.97 -1.78 -12.12
N ARG A 808 9.94 -3.09 -11.88
CA ARG A 808 10.57 -3.73 -10.73
C ARG A 808 12.08 -3.45 -10.70
N LYS A 809 12.78 -3.63 -11.84
CA LYS A 809 14.21 -3.30 -11.96
C LYS A 809 14.47 -1.81 -11.73
N LYS A 810 13.64 -0.94 -12.30
CA LYS A 810 13.78 0.53 -12.17
C LYS A 810 13.78 1.00 -10.70
N TYR A 811 12.99 0.36 -9.85
CA TYR A 811 12.81 0.76 -8.44
C TYR A 811 13.43 -0.23 -7.43
N ALA A 812 14.35 -1.10 -7.86
CA ALA A 812 15.06 -2.05 -7.01
C ALA A 812 16.24 -1.43 -6.22
N GLY A 813 16.57 -0.17 -6.48
CA GLY A 813 17.73 0.52 -5.92
C GLY A 813 18.96 0.53 -6.83
N LYS A 814 19.96 1.32 -6.43
CA LYS A 814 21.30 1.23 -7.04
C LYS A 814 21.90 -0.10 -6.61
N GLN A 815 22.05 -1.03 -7.54
CA GLN A 815 22.85 -2.22 -7.30
C GLN A 815 24.28 -1.75 -7.04
N ASP A 816 24.87 -2.09 -5.89
CA ASP A 816 26.32 -2.09 -5.76
C ASP A 816 26.82 -3.06 -6.81
N THR A 817 27.37 -2.54 -7.89
CA THR A 817 28.08 -3.31 -8.90
C THR A 817 29.34 -3.84 -8.24
N THR A 818 29.24 -5.00 -7.60
CA THR A 818 30.38 -5.89 -7.43
C THR A 818 30.85 -6.27 -8.83
N ASN A 819 31.86 -5.54 -9.32
CA ASN A 819 32.74 -5.85 -10.45
C ASN A 819 32.27 -7.00 -11.35
N ASN A 820 31.31 -6.69 -12.21
CA ASN A 820 31.07 -7.36 -13.49
C ASN A 820 30.40 -6.32 -14.42
N ASP A 821 31.11 -5.22 -14.65
CA ASP A 821 30.78 -4.26 -15.70
C ASP A 821 31.17 -4.87 -17.06
N GLU A 822 30.19 -5.43 -17.76
CA GLU A 822 30.20 -5.55 -19.23
C GLU A 822 29.41 -4.40 -19.89
N HIS A 823 29.53 -3.18 -19.35
CA HIS A 823 29.12 -1.96 -20.06
C HIS A 823 30.33 -1.05 -20.22
N GLY A 824 31.06 -1.31 -21.31
CA GLY A 824 32.17 -0.48 -21.76
C GLY A 824 31.72 0.94 -22.05
N ASP A 825 32.39 1.89 -21.43
CA ASP A 825 32.42 3.30 -21.82
C ASP A 825 32.65 3.41 -23.34
N VAL A 826 31.94 4.30 -24.03
CA VAL A 826 32.09 4.49 -25.49
C VAL A 826 33.54 4.84 -25.84
N LYS A 827 34.25 5.52 -24.92
CA LYS A 827 35.69 5.77 -25.04
C LYS A 827 36.57 4.51 -24.93
N SER A 828 36.15 3.48 -24.18
CA SER A 828 36.91 2.23 -24.06
C SER A 828 36.74 1.34 -25.30
N LEU A 829 35.57 1.39 -25.95
CA LEU A 829 35.30 0.71 -27.22
C LEU A 829 36.04 1.35 -28.41
N ASP A 830 36.12 2.68 -28.48
CA ASP A 830 36.89 3.38 -29.51
C ASP A 830 38.39 3.04 -29.43
N ASN A 831 38.94 2.96 -28.21
CA ASN A 831 40.33 2.57 -28.00
C ASN A 831 40.59 1.09 -28.35
N ALA A 832 39.67 0.19 -28.00
CA ALA A 832 39.78 -1.24 -28.36
C ALA A 832 39.71 -1.47 -29.88
N ILE A 833 38.90 -0.68 -30.60
CA ILE A 833 38.80 -0.73 -32.07
C ILE A 833 40.09 -0.19 -32.72
N ALA A 834 40.70 0.87 -32.17
CA ALA A 834 41.96 1.42 -32.67
C ALA A 834 43.16 0.45 -32.49
N GLU A 835 43.24 -0.26 -31.36
CA GLU A 835 44.26 -1.29 -31.13
C GLU A 835 44.08 -2.50 -32.07
N LEU A 836 42.84 -2.89 -32.35
CA LEU A 836 42.53 -3.97 -33.29
C LEU A 836 42.81 -3.58 -34.75
N ASP A 837 42.54 -2.34 -35.15
CA ASP A 837 42.85 -1.84 -36.50
C ASP A 837 44.37 -1.83 -36.76
N THR A 838 45.16 -1.54 -35.72
CA THR A 838 46.63 -1.58 -35.77
C THR A 838 47.14 -3.02 -35.93
N LYS A 839 46.61 -3.97 -35.15
CA LYS A 839 46.93 -5.40 -35.27
C LYS A 839 46.53 -6.00 -36.62
N VAL A 840 45.39 -5.59 -37.18
CA VAL A 840 44.93 -6.06 -38.50
C VAL A 840 45.80 -5.49 -39.63
N LYS A 841 46.33 -4.27 -39.50
CA LYS A 841 47.30 -3.70 -40.44
C LYS A 841 48.66 -4.40 -40.39
N GLU A 842 49.15 -4.75 -39.20
CA GLU A 842 50.39 -5.53 -39.04
C GLU A 842 50.27 -6.96 -39.59
N LEU A 843 49.11 -7.61 -39.41
CA LEU A 843 48.84 -8.95 -39.95
C LEU A 843 48.69 -8.96 -41.47
N LYS A 844 48.24 -7.85 -42.09
CA LYS A 844 48.18 -7.70 -43.56
C LYS A 844 49.55 -7.44 -44.20
N ALA A 845 50.54 -6.97 -43.44
CA ALA A 845 51.89 -6.68 -43.94
C ALA A 845 52.78 -7.93 -44.06
N LYS A 846 52.45 -9.03 -43.38
CA LYS A 846 53.15 -10.32 -43.50
C LYS A 846 52.50 -11.12 -44.63
N HIS A 847 53.14 -11.15 -45.79
CA HIS A 847 52.68 -11.83 -47.00
C HIS A 847 52.67 -13.36 -46.82
N ASP A 848 51.60 -13.92 -46.26
CA ASP A 848 51.19 -15.30 -46.52
C ASP A 848 49.65 -15.42 -46.43
N LYS A 849 49.01 -15.84 -47.52
CA LYS A 849 47.55 -15.82 -47.72
C LYS A 849 46.87 -17.18 -47.46
N SER A 850 47.53 -18.09 -46.75
CA SER A 850 47.06 -19.47 -46.59
C SER A 850 46.47 -19.81 -45.20
N GLY A 851 46.26 -18.83 -44.32
CA GLY A 851 45.66 -19.08 -43.00
C GLY A 851 44.94 -17.87 -42.39
N TRP A 852 43.79 -17.48 -42.94
CA TRP A 852 42.88 -16.54 -42.28
C TRP A 852 41.68 -17.28 -41.67
N PRO A 853 41.49 -17.30 -40.33
CA PRO A 853 40.28 -17.82 -39.73
C PRO A 853 39.17 -16.76 -39.81
N SER A 854 38.12 -17.09 -40.55
CA SER A 854 36.91 -16.28 -40.82
C SER A 854 36.19 -15.69 -39.60
N LYS A 855 36.49 -16.16 -38.38
CA LYS A 855 35.83 -15.70 -37.13
C LYS A 855 36.24 -14.30 -36.66
N GLN A 856 37.51 -13.89 -36.80
CA GLN A 856 37.95 -12.59 -36.27
C GLN A 856 37.48 -11.41 -37.14
N VAL A 857 37.39 -11.62 -38.46
CA VAL A 857 36.83 -10.63 -39.39
C VAL A 857 35.32 -10.47 -39.16
N GLN A 858 34.60 -11.56 -38.85
CA GLN A 858 33.17 -11.51 -38.54
C GLN A 858 32.88 -10.73 -37.25
N ILE A 859 33.67 -10.95 -36.19
CA ILE A 859 33.55 -10.20 -34.93
C ILE A 859 33.80 -8.70 -35.15
N PHE A 860 34.75 -8.33 -36.01
CA PHE A 860 35.01 -6.93 -36.34
C PHE A 860 33.86 -6.27 -37.11
N VAL A 861 33.23 -6.99 -38.04
CA VAL A 861 32.06 -6.52 -38.79
C VAL A 861 30.85 -6.37 -37.86
N ASP A 862 30.62 -7.32 -36.96
CA ASP A 862 29.50 -7.28 -36.02
C ASP A 862 29.62 -6.13 -35.01
N LEU A 863 30.84 -5.82 -34.56
CA LEU A 863 31.11 -4.66 -33.70
C LEU A 863 30.92 -3.34 -34.44
N LYS A 864 31.31 -3.26 -35.73
CA LYS A 864 31.07 -2.06 -36.56
C LYS A 864 29.59 -1.81 -36.82
N ASN A 865 28.82 -2.88 -37.04
CA ASN A 865 27.38 -2.79 -37.20
C ASN A 865 26.70 -2.34 -35.90
N LYS A 866 27.07 -2.91 -34.75
CA LYS A 866 26.58 -2.45 -33.44
C LYS A 866 26.90 -0.98 -33.16
N LEU A 867 28.09 -0.49 -33.53
CA LEU A 867 28.45 0.91 -33.38
C LEU A 867 27.63 1.82 -34.30
N SER A 868 27.37 1.39 -35.54
CA SER A 868 26.50 2.10 -36.49
C SER A 868 25.05 2.16 -36.00
N ASP A 869 24.54 1.07 -35.45
CA ASP A 869 23.18 1.00 -34.91
C ASP A 869 23.02 1.95 -33.71
N LEU A 870 23.99 1.97 -32.80
CA LEU A 870 24.00 2.89 -31.65
C LEU A 870 24.12 4.36 -32.05
N ILE A 871 24.89 4.68 -33.10
CA ILE A 871 24.96 6.05 -33.65
C ILE A 871 23.64 6.43 -34.32
N SER A 872 22.96 5.49 -34.98
CA SER A 872 21.65 5.71 -35.60
C SER A 872 20.54 5.94 -34.55
N GLU A 873 20.58 5.22 -33.42
CA GLU A 873 19.66 5.40 -32.30
C GLU A 873 19.90 6.74 -31.59
N LYS A 874 21.17 7.14 -31.44
CA LYS A 874 21.53 8.45 -30.88
C LYS A 874 21.08 9.61 -31.77
N ASN A 875 21.16 9.47 -33.10
CA ASN A 875 20.67 10.47 -34.05
C ASN A 875 19.12 10.52 -34.10
N LYS A 876 18.41 9.38 -33.99
CA LYS A 876 16.94 9.34 -33.81
C LYS A 876 16.49 10.00 -32.51
N SER A 877 17.28 9.89 -31.43
CA SER A 877 17.01 10.58 -30.15
C SER A 877 17.17 12.11 -30.22
N SER A 878 17.85 12.62 -31.25
CA SER A 878 18.08 14.05 -31.46
C SER A 878 17.01 14.72 -32.33
N GLU A 879 16.31 13.99 -33.21
CA GLU A 879 15.20 14.51 -34.02
C GLU A 879 13.83 14.48 -33.31
N LEU A 880 13.67 13.70 -32.24
CA LEU A 880 12.46 13.66 -31.40
C LEU A 880 12.41 14.73 -30.29
N LYS A 881 13.39 15.65 -30.23
CA LYS A 881 13.45 16.78 -29.28
C LYS A 881 12.98 18.12 -29.88
N SER A 882 11.93 18.10 -30.69
CA SER A 882 11.28 19.34 -31.18
C SER A 882 9.74 19.30 -31.10
N LYS A 883 9.19 18.92 -29.95
CA LYS A 883 7.83 19.33 -29.56
C LYS A 883 7.85 19.76 -28.10
N ASN A 884 7.62 21.05 -27.86
CA ASN A 884 7.45 21.61 -26.53
C ASN A 884 6.29 20.88 -25.82
N PRO A 885 6.48 20.35 -24.61
CA PRO A 885 5.36 19.89 -23.80
C PRO A 885 4.55 21.12 -23.39
N GLU A 886 3.24 21.07 -23.65
CA GLU A 886 2.27 22.06 -23.18
C GLU A 886 2.37 22.18 -21.65
N ASN A 887 2.55 23.41 -21.17
CA ASN A 887 2.56 23.72 -19.75
C ASN A 887 1.16 23.45 -19.18
N PHE A 888 1.02 22.38 -18.40
CA PHE A 888 -0.18 22.10 -17.63
C PHE A 888 -0.15 22.93 -16.34
N VAL A 889 -1.03 23.93 -16.24
CA VAL A 889 -1.22 24.74 -15.02
C VAL A 889 -2.34 24.10 -14.19
N PRO A 890 -2.09 23.61 -12.96
CA PRO A 890 -3.09 22.84 -12.21
C PRO A 890 -4.11 23.71 -11.45
N GLU A 891 -5.39 23.59 -11.79
CA GLU A 891 -6.56 24.25 -11.14
C GLU A 891 -6.77 23.84 -9.67
N GLN A 892 -7.21 24.73 -8.78
CA GLN A 892 -7.63 24.37 -7.43
C GLN A 892 -9.09 23.85 -7.44
N ASN A 893 -9.44 22.91 -6.55
CA ASN A 893 -10.81 22.41 -6.43
C ASN A 893 -11.74 23.49 -5.84
N GLY A 894 -12.53 24.14 -6.68
CA GLY A 894 -13.62 25.05 -6.34
C GLY A 894 -14.08 25.77 -7.61
N ASP A 895 -15.36 25.63 -7.96
CA ASP A 895 -16.10 26.25 -9.08
C ASP A 895 -15.33 27.25 -9.99
N ILE A 896 -14.99 26.83 -11.22
CA ILE A 896 -14.17 27.57 -12.20
C ILE A 896 -14.90 28.80 -12.78
N SER A 897 -16.21 28.93 -12.57
CA SER A 897 -17.00 29.96 -13.25
C SER A 897 -16.79 31.39 -12.73
N MET A 898 -16.15 31.60 -11.58
CA MET A 898 -16.04 32.92 -10.94
C MET A 898 -14.68 33.66 -11.09
N ASP A 899 -13.58 33.00 -11.50
CA ASP A 899 -12.24 33.63 -11.50
C ASP A 899 -11.83 34.25 -12.86
N VAL A 900 -12.19 33.62 -13.99
CA VAL A 900 -11.83 34.10 -15.34
C VAL A 900 -12.41 35.50 -15.60
N ALA A 901 -13.68 35.71 -15.25
CA ALA A 901 -14.37 37.00 -15.41
C ALA A 901 -13.68 38.12 -14.59
N SER A 902 -13.11 37.79 -13.44
CA SER A 902 -12.40 38.74 -12.58
C SER A 902 -11.06 39.17 -13.22
N LEU A 903 -10.34 38.21 -13.81
CA LEU A 903 -9.07 38.45 -14.49
C LEU A 903 -9.24 39.27 -15.78
N GLU A 904 -10.28 38.98 -16.57
CA GLU A 904 -10.63 39.74 -17.77
C GLU A 904 -10.96 41.21 -17.44
N ALA A 905 -11.68 41.46 -16.35
CA ALA A 905 -11.97 42.80 -15.86
C ALA A 905 -10.68 43.53 -15.41
N ALA A 906 -9.78 42.85 -14.71
CA ALA A 906 -8.49 43.41 -14.28
C ALA A 906 -7.57 43.77 -15.46
N ILE A 907 -7.51 42.91 -16.49
CA ILE A 907 -6.75 43.17 -17.72
C ILE A 907 -7.30 44.39 -18.45
N THR A 908 -8.62 44.53 -18.54
CA THR A 908 -9.26 45.67 -19.19
C THR A 908 -8.93 46.97 -18.46
N LYS A 909 -9.04 46.98 -17.12
CA LYS A 909 -8.71 48.14 -16.28
C LYS A 909 -7.23 48.54 -16.42
N GLN A 910 -6.31 47.57 -16.32
CA GLN A 910 -4.88 47.81 -16.44
C GLN A 910 -4.48 48.24 -17.88
N GLY A 911 -5.15 47.70 -18.90
CA GLY A 911 -4.94 48.09 -20.30
C GLY A 911 -5.28 49.55 -20.56
N ASN A 912 -6.38 50.04 -19.97
CA ASN A 912 -6.76 51.44 -20.08
C ASN A 912 -5.79 52.37 -19.34
N LEU A 913 -5.31 51.98 -18.15
CA LEU A 913 -4.28 52.73 -17.43
C LEU A 913 -2.99 52.87 -18.24
N VAL A 914 -2.50 51.77 -18.83
CA VAL A 914 -1.31 51.78 -19.68
C VAL A 914 -1.48 52.68 -20.90
N ARG A 915 -2.66 52.68 -21.55
CA ARG A 915 -2.94 53.57 -22.68
C ARG A 915 -2.93 55.04 -22.27
N GLN A 916 -3.51 55.37 -21.11
CA GLN A 916 -3.51 56.73 -20.59
C GLN A 916 -2.10 57.21 -20.23
N LEU A 917 -1.29 56.37 -19.57
CA LEU A 917 0.08 56.71 -19.19
C LEU A 917 1.01 56.82 -20.41
N LYS A 918 0.86 55.95 -21.42
CA LYS A 918 1.63 56.07 -22.68
C LYS A 918 1.35 57.35 -23.47
N ALA A 919 0.17 57.95 -23.27
CA ALA A 919 -0.21 59.18 -23.95
C ALA A 919 0.27 60.45 -23.23
N LYS A 920 0.67 60.36 -21.95
CA LYS A 920 0.93 61.53 -21.09
C LYS A 920 2.28 61.51 -20.36
N GLU A 921 2.86 60.34 -20.14
CA GLU A 921 4.01 60.16 -19.24
C GLU A 921 5.22 59.55 -19.97
N GLU A 922 6.40 59.76 -19.38
CA GLU A 922 7.65 59.21 -19.90
C GLU A 922 7.75 57.68 -19.71
N LYS A 923 8.62 57.06 -20.52
CA LYS A 923 8.79 55.60 -20.58
C LYS A 923 9.09 54.96 -19.23
N SER A 924 9.89 55.59 -18.38
CA SER A 924 10.21 55.10 -17.04
C SER A 924 8.97 54.89 -16.16
N VAL A 925 7.91 55.67 -16.37
CA VAL A 925 6.68 55.67 -15.56
C VAL A 925 5.68 54.63 -16.05
N TRP A 926 5.49 54.48 -17.37
CA TRP A 926 4.51 53.52 -17.91
C TRP A 926 5.07 52.11 -18.14
N GLN A 927 6.39 51.95 -18.26
CA GLN A 927 7.03 50.65 -18.53
C GLN A 927 6.71 49.60 -17.45
N PRO A 928 6.75 49.91 -16.13
CA PRO A 928 6.35 48.95 -15.09
C PRO A 928 4.87 48.55 -15.17
N GLU A 929 3.99 49.49 -15.55
CA GLU A 929 2.55 49.23 -15.69
C GLU A 929 2.24 48.35 -16.93
N VAL A 930 3.07 48.44 -17.97
CA VAL A 930 3.05 47.52 -19.12
C VAL A 930 3.45 46.11 -18.70
N GLU A 931 4.46 45.96 -17.84
CA GLU A 931 4.88 44.64 -17.33
C GLU A 931 3.80 43.99 -16.47
N LYS A 932 3.09 44.78 -15.63
CA LYS A 932 1.90 44.30 -14.90
C LYS A 932 0.80 43.84 -15.84
N LEU A 933 0.50 44.60 -16.90
CA LEU A 933 -0.50 44.21 -17.90
C LEU A 933 -0.12 42.90 -18.62
N LEU A 934 1.16 42.75 -18.98
CA LEU A 934 1.66 41.53 -19.62
C LEU A 934 1.59 40.32 -18.66
N LYS A 935 1.85 40.52 -17.37
CA LYS A 935 1.72 39.47 -16.35
C LYS A 935 0.27 39.02 -16.17
N LEU A 936 -0.69 39.95 -16.11
CA LEU A 936 -2.13 39.62 -16.02
C LEU A 936 -2.62 38.87 -17.27
N LYS A 937 -2.22 39.30 -18.47
CA LYS A 937 -2.56 38.60 -19.72
C LYS A 937 -1.95 37.20 -19.80
N LYS A 938 -0.73 37.03 -19.27
CA LYS A 938 -0.09 35.72 -19.16
C LYS A 938 -0.87 34.83 -18.20
N GLN A 939 -1.33 35.34 -17.06
CA GLN A 939 -2.16 34.59 -16.12
C GLN A 939 -3.50 34.16 -16.75
N LEU A 940 -4.16 35.02 -17.55
CA LEU A 940 -5.39 34.64 -18.27
C LEU A 940 -5.11 33.57 -19.35
N ALA A 941 -4.01 33.69 -20.10
CA ALA A 941 -3.59 32.72 -21.09
C ALA A 941 -3.24 31.35 -20.46
N ASP A 942 -2.57 31.38 -19.31
CA ASP A 942 -2.23 30.21 -18.49
C ASP A 942 -3.48 29.54 -17.90
N LEU A 943 -4.53 30.32 -17.57
CA LEU A 943 -5.83 29.84 -17.06
C LEU A 943 -6.77 29.30 -18.15
N THR A 944 -6.76 29.88 -19.35
CA THR A 944 -7.72 29.53 -20.43
C THR A 944 -7.12 28.66 -21.53
N GLY A 945 -5.82 28.33 -21.44
CA GLY A 945 -5.11 27.49 -22.42
C GLY A 945 -4.94 28.14 -23.80
N THR A 946 -5.23 29.44 -23.98
CA THR A 946 -5.05 30.15 -25.25
C THR A 946 -3.82 31.05 -25.21
N THR A 947 -2.84 30.79 -26.08
CA THR A 947 -1.62 31.60 -26.19
C THR A 947 -1.94 32.97 -26.84
N PRO A 948 -1.36 34.09 -26.36
CA PRO A 948 -1.55 35.38 -27.03
C PRO A 948 -0.82 35.37 -28.38
N ALA A 949 -1.51 35.78 -29.46
CA ALA A 949 -0.92 35.87 -30.79
C ALA A 949 0.36 36.75 -30.80
N PRO A 950 1.43 36.36 -31.52
CA PRO A 950 2.64 37.16 -31.60
C PRO A 950 2.33 38.48 -32.31
N THR A 951 2.86 39.58 -31.77
CA THR A 951 2.81 40.88 -32.43
C THR A 951 3.68 40.85 -33.68
N ASP A 952 3.04 40.94 -34.84
CA ASP A 952 3.67 41.01 -36.16
C ASP A 952 4.70 42.17 -36.20
N LYS A 953 5.99 41.82 -36.28
CA LYS A 953 7.04 42.73 -36.75
C LYS A 953 6.92 42.87 -38.27
N LYS A 954 6.05 43.76 -38.75
CA LYS A 954 6.10 44.23 -40.14
C LYS A 954 6.96 45.49 -40.26
N SER A 955 8.17 45.25 -40.76
CA SER A 955 8.93 46.03 -41.74
C SER A 955 8.81 47.56 -41.75
N LYS A 956 9.95 48.21 -41.47
CA LYS A 956 10.33 49.50 -42.09
C LYS A 956 10.14 49.43 -43.60
N LYS A 957 9.26 50.28 -44.16
CA LYS A 957 9.43 50.83 -45.51
C LYS A 957 9.01 52.30 -45.50
N LYS A 958 9.91 53.12 -46.02
CA LYS A 958 9.83 54.57 -46.25
C LYS A 958 8.53 54.97 -46.96
N LYS A 959 7.79 55.93 -46.42
CA LYS A 959 7.67 57.30 -46.93
C LYS A 959 6.97 58.16 -45.89
#